data_AF-A0A523P824-F1
#
_entry.id   AF-A0A523P824-F1
#
_cell.length_a   1.000
_cell.length_b   1.000
_cell.length_c   1.000
_cell.angle_alpha   90.00
_cell.angle_beta   90.00
_cell.angle_gamma   90.00
#
_symmetry.space_group_name_H-M   'P 1'
#
loop_
_entity.id
_entity.type
_entity.pdbx_description
1 polymer ?
#
loop_
_entity_poly.entity_id
_entity_poly.type
_entity_poly.pdbx_seq_one_letter_code
_entity_poly.pdbx_strand_id
1 'polypeptide(L)'
;MMRLPRDRRLLLTSFLLLGIASAFWSGSRYPALNEKAAMGGGVVLEDPLGFEARHPLDPTDPFPTRVAVTTFNWIDTNKQGMTFGLLFAAAFMTLLSLLERTRLEGSLSNSLLGVVVGAPLGVCVNCAAPIARGLHASGARIETSLAAMISSPTLNVVVLTMLFSLFPLYLALLKVGLALFTMLVVIPLASKWFFQRERTAPASLAALQPSVPWAPAEPGSVGTWREALLWVTRRYARNLWFIAKYTVPLMLLAGLLGSLAVTAMPWEMIAEQLPGGSRLAILGTMGLIAVIGLFLPVPIAFDVVLPAAFLATGMPVAYVMVLLFTLGIFSVYSFFVIWEAISLRVAGVLAVALLALGVIGGGAAHVYEKWSGARQQWLFTELAEGAHPVRERLPPPTGEDDLAILSSLEPRALRWQVAAIDAPDGIAVERRVLREPRGSEGALFKKHLGDALGLVRVDDTPVAYKFMPPFYRNWPIAAGDVHGDGWPDVLLGSDRGLQLFANREGRGFVQQRIDVPGLEQFYVSLVALVDLDGDGLLDIFFSAYRAGQYVIYNDGGRFHGGRFQELPNTGANLANAAAFGDLDGDGDLDVVLGNWSSGRWNPQPPDASRNAILWNDRGRFRVERLPGVPGETLSTLLSDINGDGHLDLLVGNDFVSPDVFYLGGDGGKLDLVEREMGIIPHATTTTMSIDSADINNDLLLEIYIAQITGSAPGQREQMEIRSTDELCGEYTDPDWKSRCEHRMEAHAIIRRSGRFRDALQCLASEDLEARNDCTAYALLRRAAQFERKQERCDELPDRWEAFRYICHYAFEEPFPFSDAERRRAIPQILNRNVLLVPDGQGAFIDRAKELGVAVGGWSWNAKFADVDNDEWQDLYVVNGAFRSADRESNIFYRNQGGRGFAEQTREAGLENFLTTAAYVYLDMDDDGDLDIIQVALDGPVWVFENRTVPGNTGNAILFELDDKRGNRRGIGSKIIIHYGPGGARHQLREIKAGGGFLSFEPARAHFGLGEHQTVQRVEVHWSTGERSEIVGAFAAGSRYRITRR
;
A
#
# COMPACT_ATOMS: atom_id res chain seq x y z
N MET A 1 16.79 -53.14 -19.26
CA MET A 1 15.95 -53.72 -18.19
C MET A 1 16.73 -53.65 -16.88
N MET A 2 16.45 -52.66 -16.03
CA MET A 2 17.19 -52.36 -14.78
C MET A 2 16.88 -53.43 -13.70
N ARG A 3 17.89 -54.17 -13.25
CA ARG A 3 17.83 -54.87 -11.96
C ARG A 3 18.07 -53.82 -10.85
N LEU A 4 17.01 -53.15 -10.39
CA LEU A 4 17.05 -52.41 -9.12
C LEU A 4 17.30 -53.44 -7.99
N PRO A 5 18.44 -53.38 -7.26
CA PRO A 5 18.91 -54.52 -6.49
C PRO A 5 18.22 -54.59 -5.13
N ARG A 6 18.20 -55.80 -4.55
CA ARG A 6 17.77 -56.15 -3.17
C ARG A 6 18.59 -55.46 -2.05
N ASP A 7 19.17 -54.28 -2.28
CA ASP A 7 19.96 -53.56 -1.29
C ASP A 7 19.05 -52.71 -0.38
N ARG A 8 18.87 -53.18 0.84
CA ARG A 8 18.06 -52.51 1.88
C ARG A 8 18.61 -51.11 2.22
N ARG A 9 19.90 -50.84 2.03
CA ARG A 9 20.50 -49.51 2.25
C ARG A 9 19.99 -48.49 1.21
N LEU A 10 19.86 -48.93 -0.05
CA LEU A 10 19.36 -48.08 -1.14
C LEU A 10 17.91 -47.67 -0.89
N LEU A 11 17.07 -48.62 -0.47
CA LEU A 11 15.68 -48.36 -0.10
C LEU A 11 15.59 -47.38 1.07
N LEU A 12 16.30 -47.63 2.18
CA LEU A 12 16.27 -46.76 3.37
C LEU A 12 16.75 -45.34 3.06
N THR A 13 17.81 -45.20 2.27
CA THR A 13 18.34 -43.87 1.89
C THR A 13 17.38 -43.14 0.93
N SER A 14 16.71 -43.87 0.03
CA SER A 14 15.71 -43.29 -0.88
C SER A 14 14.46 -42.83 -0.11
N PHE A 15 14.00 -43.60 0.88
CA PHE A 15 12.91 -43.18 1.78
C PHE A 15 13.28 -41.96 2.61
N LEU A 16 14.50 -41.90 3.15
CA LEU A 16 15.00 -40.73 3.88
C LEU A 16 14.98 -39.48 2.98
N LEU A 17 15.48 -39.62 1.74
CA LEU A 17 15.53 -38.52 0.78
C LEU A 17 14.13 -38.05 0.36
N LEU A 18 13.21 -38.98 0.09
CA LEU A 18 11.81 -38.69 -0.18
C LEU A 18 11.11 -38.04 1.01
N GLY A 19 11.35 -38.51 2.24
CA GLY A 19 10.77 -37.94 3.45
C GLY A 19 11.21 -36.49 3.68
N ILE A 20 12.50 -36.21 3.54
CA ILE A 20 13.05 -34.84 3.65
C ILE A 20 12.49 -33.95 2.54
N ALA A 21 12.43 -34.44 1.30
CA ALA A 21 11.85 -33.71 0.18
C ALA A 21 10.36 -33.40 0.43
N SER A 22 9.55 -34.40 0.75
CA SER A 22 8.12 -34.23 0.99
C SER A 22 7.84 -33.25 2.13
N ALA A 23 8.54 -33.36 3.26
CA ALA A 23 8.35 -32.47 4.41
C ALA A 23 8.67 -31.00 4.07
N PHE A 24 9.71 -30.76 3.28
CA PHE A 24 10.07 -29.41 2.85
C PHE A 24 9.09 -28.84 1.80
N TRP A 25 8.68 -29.67 0.85
CA TRP A 25 7.73 -29.26 -0.19
C TRP A 25 6.35 -28.97 0.41
N SER A 26 5.84 -29.81 1.32
CA SER A 26 4.54 -29.60 1.95
C SER A 26 4.56 -28.51 3.03
N GLY A 27 5.64 -28.38 3.79
CA GLY A 27 5.71 -27.48 4.94
C GLY A 27 6.27 -26.08 4.66
N SER A 28 7.00 -25.90 3.55
CA SER A 28 7.68 -24.63 3.25
C SER A 28 7.39 -24.11 1.84
N ARG A 29 7.50 -24.95 0.79
CA ARG A 29 7.46 -24.46 -0.60
C ARG A 29 6.07 -24.35 -1.22
N TYR A 30 5.17 -25.30 -0.96
CA TYR A 30 3.79 -25.20 -1.44
C TYR A 30 3.04 -23.98 -0.83
N PRO A 31 3.13 -23.71 0.49
CA PRO A 31 2.55 -22.51 1.07
C PRO A 31 3.14 -21.21 0.50
N ALA A 32 4.48 -21.15 0.38
CA ALA A 32 5.17 -19.96 -0.16
C ALA A 32 4.89 -19.69 -1.64
N LEU A 33 4.52 -20.71 -2.43
CA LEU A 33 4.11 -20.51 -3.84
C LEU A 33 2.77 -19.78 -3.93
N ASN A 34 1.82 -20.08 -3.06
CA ASN A 34 0.53 -19.39 -3.00
C ASN A 34 0.69 -17.96 -2.49
N GLU A 35 1.49 -17.76 -1.45
CA GLU A 35 1.79 -16.44 -0.89
C GLU A 35 2.48 -15.53 -1.91
N LYS A 36 3.47 -16.06 -2.66
CA LYS A 36 4.20 -15.30 -3.69
C LYS A 36 3.43 -15.09 -4.99
N ALA A 37 2.51 -15.99 -5.34
CA ALA A 37 1.59 -15.78 -6.45
C ALA A 37 0.56 -14.67 -6.11
N ALA A 38 0.17 -14.55 -4.85
CA ALA A 38 -0.77 -13.54 -4.36
C ALA A 38 -0.15 -12.14 -4.21
N MET A 39 1.17 -12.02 -4.00
CA MET A 39 1.92 -10.76 -3.85
C MET A 39 1.92 -9.81 -5.07
N GLY A 40 1.13 -10.08 -6.12
CA GLY A 40 0.56 -9.04 -6.99
C GLY A 40 1.52 -8.15 -7.80
N GLY A 41 2.83 -8.40 -7.79
CA GLY A 41 3.83 -7.64 -8.54
C GLY A 41 4.43 -6.42 -7.81
N GLY A 42 4.21 -6.27 -6.50
CA GLY A 42 4.95 -5.34 -5.65
C GLY A 42 5.75 -6.14 -4.63
N VAL A 43 7.01 -6.43 -4.93
CA VAL A 43 7.90 -6.99 -3.89
C VAL A 43 8.41 -5.81 -3.08
N VAL A 44 7.78 -5.55 -1.94
CA VAL A 44 8.38 -4.68 -0.92
C VAL A 44 9.34 -5.56 -0.13
N LEU A 45 10.63 -5.29 -0.26
CA LEU A 45 11.64 -5.92 0.59
C LEU A 45 11.64 -5.17 1.93
N GLU A 46 11.24 -5.84 3.01
CA GLU A 46 11.28 -5.25 4.36
C GLU A 46 12.72 -5.04 4.87
N ASP A 47 13.69 -5.76 4.30
CA ASP A 47 15.12 -5.66 4.57
C ASP A 47 15.91 -5.78 3.26
N PRO A 48 17.10 -5.16 3.11
CA PRO A 48 17.83 -5.16 1.84
C PRO A 48 18.17 -6.56 1.28
N LEU A 49 18.12 -7.61 2.10
CA LEU A 49 18.37 -9.01 1.70
C LEU A 49 17.24 -9.97 2.07
N GLY A 50 16.12 -9.48 2.60
CA GLY A 50 15.04 -10.28 3.16
C GLY A 50 13.65 -9.83 2.68
N PHE A 51 12.75 -10.80 2.58
CA PHE A 51 11.32 -10.51 2.34
C PHE A 51 10.57 -10.20 3.64
N GLU A 52 11.14 -10.57 4.78
CA GLU A 52 10.60 -10.37 6.12
C GLU A 52 11.72 -9.84 7.01
N ALA A 53 11.49 -8.70 7.67
CA ALA A 53 12.41 -8.12 8.62
C ALA A 53 11.91 -8.39 10.05
N ARG A 54 12.42 -9.47 10.66
CA ARG A 54 12.10 -9.75 12.08
C ARG A 54 12.64 -8.67 13.00
N HIS A 55 13.75 -8.05 12.61
CA HIS A 55 14.34 -6.89 13.27
C HIS A 55 14.33 -5.73 12.28
N PRO A 56 13.44 -4.72 12.44
CA PRO A 56 13.39 -3.58 11.56
C PRO A 56 14.68 -2.74 11.68
N LEU A 57 15.07 -2.12 10.58
CA LEU A 57 16.25 -1.26 10.47
C LEU A 57 15.82 0.21 10.42
N ASP A 58 16.46 1.06 11.20
CA ASP A 58 16.32 2.50 11.04
C ASP A 58 17.37 2.99 10.03
N PRO A 59 17.02 3.87 9.07
CA PRO A 59 18.00 4.46 8.15
C PRO A 59 19.18 5.16 8.85
N THR A 60 18.96 5.67 10.07
CA THR A 60 19.95 6.35 10.92
C THR A 60 20.84 5.40 11.73
N ASP A 61 20.56 4.08 11.72
CA ASP A 61 21.37 3.11 12.43
C ASP A 61 22.84 3.14 11.96
N PRO A 62 23.81 3.01 12.90
CA PRO A 62 25.22 2.93 12.53
C PRO A 62 25.46 1.82 11.52
N PHE A 63 26.35 2.06 10.55
CA PHE A 63 26.67 1.09 9.50
C PHE A 63 26.95 -0.34 10.02
N PRO A 64 27.71 -0.56 11.12
CA PRO A 64 27.91 -1.91 11.66
C PRO A 64 26.62 -2.57 12.18
N THR A 65 25.71 -1.78 12.76
CA THR A 65 24.41 -2.24 13.24
C THR A 65 23.54 -2.68 12.07
N ARG A 66 23.47 -1.88 11.01
CA ARG A 66 22.73 -2.22 9.79
C ARG A 66 23.21 -3.52 9.18
N VAL A 67 24.54 -3.67 9.04
CA VAL A 67 25.13 -4.92 8.51
C VAL A 67 24.80 -6.12 9.41
N ALA A 68 24.88 -5.97 10.74
CA ALA A 68 24.59 -7.05 11.68
C ALA A 68 23.11 -7.46 11.66
N VAL A 69 22.19 -6.50 11.71
CA VAL A 69 20.74 -6.74 11.71
C VAL A 69 20.28 -7.32 10.37
N THR A 70 20.73 -6.78 9.23
CA THR A 70 20.50 -7.37 7.89
C THR A 70 21.03 -8.80 7.83
N THR A 71 22.20 -9.08 8.43
CA THR A 71 22.73 -10.46 8.49
C THR A 71 21.83 -11.39 9.30
N PHE A 72 21.28 -10.93 10.44
CA PHE A 72 20.36 -11.72 11.26
C PHE A 72 19.01 -11.95 10.55
N ASN A 73 18.44 -10.91 9.94
CA ASN A 73 17.23 -11.02 9.12
C ASN A 73 17.44 -12.05 8.00
N TRP A 74 18.56 -11.97 7.28
CA TRP A 74 18.92 -12.94 6.25
C TRP A 74 19.01 -14.38 6.79
N ILE A 75 19.63 -14.59 7.95
CA ILE A 75 19.69 -15.93 8.58
C ILE A 75 18.28 -16.44 8.86
N ASP A 76 17.40 -15.62 9.43
CA ASP A 76 16.05 -16.01 9.81
C ASP A 76 15.20 -16.37 8.58
N THR A 77 15.26 -15.53 7.53
CA THR A 77 14.60 -15.78 6.24
C THR A 77 15.09 -17.07 5.59
N ASN A 78 16.38 -17.38 5.70
CA ASN A 78 16.97 -18.52 4.99
C ASN A 78 17.02 -19.82 5.83
N LYS A 79 16.76 -19.78 7.14
CA LYS A 79 16.97 -20.92 8.06
C LYS A 79 16.29 -22.21 7.62
N GLN A 80 15.06 -22.12 7.11
CA GLN A 80 14.30 -23.29 6.66
C GLN A 80 14.93 -23.93 5.42
N GLY A 81 15.32 -23.10 4.44
CA GLY A 81 16.00 -23.54 3.22
C GLY A 81 17.40 -24.09 3.49
N MET A 82 18.15 -23.44 4.39
CA MET A 82 19.48 -23.91 4.83
C MET A 82 19.38 -25.27 5.52
N THR A 83 18.43 -25.41 6.45
CA THR A 83 18.21 -26.68 7.19
C THR A 83 17.85 -27.81 6.22
N PHE A 84 16.92 -27.56 5.29
CA PHE A 84 16.60 -28.54 4.24
C PHE A 84 17.82 -28.90 3.40
N GLY A 85 18.55 -27.91 2.88
CA GLY A 85 19.70 -28.12 2.01
C GLY A 85 20.78 -28.99 2.67
N LEU A 86 21.06 -28.76 3.96
CA LEU A 86 22.03 -29.54 4.73
C LEU A 86 21.59 -31.01 4.89
N LEU A 87 20.33 -31.22 5.30
CA LEU A 87 19.77 -32.56 5.52
C LEU A 87 19.64 -33.33 4.19
N PHE A 88 19.15 -32.67 3.15
CA PHE A 88 18.97 -33.25 1.83
C PHE A 88 20.32 -33.59 1.17
N ALA A 89 21.31 -32.69 1.22
CA ALA A 89 22.64 -32.96 0.68
C ALA A 89 23.33 -34.15 1.40
N ALA A 90 23.17 -34.27 2.72
CA ALA A 90 23.69 -35.42 3.47
C ALA A 90 23.02 -36.73 3.03
N ALA A 91 21.70 -36.73 2.81
CA ALA A 91 20.95 -37.89 2.32
C ALA A 91 21.36 -38.24 0.89
N PHE A 92 21.49 -37.24 0.03
CA PHE A 92 21.88 -37.40 -1.37
C PHE A 92 23.31 -37.91 -1.51
N MET A 93 24.27 -37.40 -0.74
CA MET A 93 25.65 -37.92 -0.70
C MET A 93 25.70 -39.36 -0.18
N THR A 94 24.81 -39.72 0.76
CA THR A 94 24.67 -41.11 1.22
C THR A 94 24.13 -42.00 0.09
N LEU A 95 23.16 -41.51 -0.69
CA LEU A 95 22.60 -42.22 -1.84
C LEU A 95 23.62 -42.40 -2.97
N LEU A 96 24.37 -41.35 -3.30
CA LEU A 96 25.43 -41.39 -4.31
C LEU A 96 26.52 -42.44 -3.99
N SER A 97 26.78 -42.71 -2.71
CA SER A 97 27.73 -43.76 -2.30
C SER A 97 27.24 -45.19 -2.56
N LEU A 98 25.94 -45.36 -2.87
CA LEU A 98 25.27 -46.64 -3.12
C LEU A 98 24.86 -46.88 -4.59
N LEU A 99 24.86 -45.83 -5.43
CA LEU A 99 24.44 -45.95 -6.84
C LEU A 99 25.58 -46.45 -7.72
N GLU A 100 25.32 -47.50 -8.52
CA GLU A 100 26.24 -47.95 -9.56
C GLU A 100 26.26 -46.97 -10.74
N ARG A 101 27.47 -46.74 -11.23
CA ARG A 101 27.85 -45.65 -12.14
C ARG A 101 27.21 -45.81 -13.51
N THR A 102 26.47 -44.82 -13.97
CA THR A 102 26.08 -44.71 -15.39
C THR A 102 26.97 -43.69 -16.09
N ARG A 103 27.85 -44.17 -16.98
CA ARG A 103 28.60 -43.35 -17.93
C ARG A 103 27.89 -43.45 -19.27
N LEU A 104 27.38 -42.33 -19.78
CA LEU A 104 26.82 -42.29 -21.13
C LEU A 104 27.95 -42.09 -22.14
N GLU A 105 27.80 -42.59 -23.37
CA GLU A 105 28.91 -42.57 -24.33
C GLU A 105 29.17 -41.15 -24.91
N GLY A 106 28.15 -40.29 -24.98
CA GLY A 106 28.24 -38.93 -25.56
C GLY A 106 28.37 -37.78 -24.54
N SER A 107 29.15 -36.74 -24.87
CA SER A 107 29.29 -35.52 -24.03
C SER A 107 27.96 -34.80 -23.81
N LEU A 108 27.11 -34.71 -24.84
CA LEU A 108 25.77 -34.14 -24.72
C LEU A 108 24.89 -34.94 -23.73
N SER A 109 24.89 -36.26 -23.86
CA SER A 109 24.11 -37.16 -22.99
C SER A 109 24.55 -37.04 -21.52
N ASN A 110 25.85 -36.89 -21.27
CA ASN A 110 26.38 -36.67 -19.92
C ASN A 110 26.00 -35.28 -19.38
N SER A 111 25.97 -34.24 -20.23
CA SER A 111 25.51 -32.92 -19.83
C SER A 111 24.01 -32.90 -19.50
N LEU A 112 23.18 -33.57 -20.32
CA LEU A 112 21.75 -33.74 -20.07
C LEU A 112 21.49 -34.49 -18.76
N LEU A 113 22.25 -35.55 -18.50
CA LEU A 113 22.22 -36.24 -17.20
C LEU A 113 22.54 -35.27 -16.06
N GLY A 114 23.51 -34.38 -16.24
CA GLY A 114 23.85 -33.34 -15.27
C GLY A 114 22.69 -32.38 -15.02
N VAL A 115 22.00 -31.92 -16.07
CA VAL A 115 20.79 -31.08 -15.95
C VAL A 115 19.69 -31.77 -15.12
N VAL A 116 19.39 -33.03 -15.45
CA VAL A 116 18.36 -33.82 -14.74
C VAL A 116 18.74 -34.07 -13.28
N VAL A 117 20.02 -34.29 -13.00
CA VAL A 117 20.53 -34.47 -11.63
C VAL A 117 20.52 -33.15 -10.85
N GLY A 118 20.86 -32.04 -11.51
CA GLY A 118 21.01 -30.73 -10.87
C GLY A 118 19.68 -30.04 -10.55
N ALA A 119 18.73 -30.01 -11.48
CA ALA A 119 17.48 -29.25 -11.32
C ALA A 119 16.69 -29.57 -10.02
N PRO A 120 16.56 -30.84 -9.58
CA PRO A 120 15.86 -31.18 -8.33
C PRO A 120 16.62 -30.80 -7.05
N LEU A 121 17.94 -30.54 -7.13
CA LEU A 121 18.73 -30.18 -5.94
C LEU A 121 18.25 -28.85 -5.35
N GLY A 122 17.93 -27.88 -6.20
CA GLY A 122 17.31 -26.62 -5.78
C GLY A 122 18.14 -25.84 -4.76
N VAL A 123 19.46 -25.95 -4.81
CA VAL A 123 20.39 -25.23 -3.92
C VAL A 123 21.20 -24.19 -4.68
N CYS A 124 21.75 -23.24 -3.93
CA CYS A 124 22.63 -22.19 -4.44
C CYS A 124 23.85 -22.75 -5.20
N VAL A 125 24.46 -21.98 -6.10
CA VAL A 125 25.64 -22.46 -6.83
C VAL A 125 26.81 -22.81 -5.89
N ASN A 126 26.98 -22.08 -4.79
CA ASN A 126 28.01 -22.38 -3.78
C ASN A 126 27.75 -23.70 -3.07
N CYS A 127 26.48 -24.06 -2.93
CA CYS A 127 26.00 -25.30 -2.33
C CYS A 127 26.14 -26.47 -3.32
N ALA A 128 25.96 -26.19 -4.62
CA ALA A 128 26.06 -27.17 -5.69
C ALA A 128 27.51 -27.47 -6.10
N ALA A 129 28.45 -26.54 -5.92
CA ALA A 129 29.85 -26.73 -6.30
C ALA A 129 30.55 -27.91 -5.59
N PRO A 130 30.39 -28.13 -4.26
CA PRO A 130 30.92 -29.31 -3.58
C PRO A 130 30.25 -30.62 -4.06
N ILE A 131 28.96 -30.57 -4.40
CA ILE A 131 28.23 -31.71 -4.96
C ILE A 131 28.80 -32.05 -6.33
N ALA A 132 29.05 -31.05 -7.19
CA ALA A 132 29.69 -31.21 -8.49
C ALA A 132 31.11 -31.79 -8.38
N ARG A 133 31.92 -31.31 -7.41
CA ARG A 133 33.21 -31.91 -7.04
C ARG A 133 33.04 -33.37 -6.64
N GLY A 134 32.05 -33.69 -5.81
CA GLY A 134 31.73 -35.06 -5.40
C GLY A 134 31.33 -35.96 -6.56
N LEU A 135 30.49 -35.47 -7.49
CA LEU A 135 30.10 -36.15 -8.72
C LEU A 135 31.32 -36.42 -9.61
N HIS A 136 32.24 -35.47 -9.73
CA HIS A 136 33.45 -35.65 -10.53
C HIS A 136 34.40 -36.68 -9.89
N ALA A 137 34.64 -36.55 -8.58
CA ALA A 137 35.49 -37.46 -7.81
C ALA A 137 34.94 -38.89 -7.75
N SER A 138 33.62 -39.06 -7.83
CA SER A 138 32.97 -40.38 -7.88
C SER A 138 33.01 -41.04 -9.28
N GLY A 139 33.54 -40.33 -10.28
CA GLY A 139 33.81 -40.82 -11.62
C GLY A 139 32.79 -40.42 -12.69
N ALA A 140 31.89 -39.46 -12.40
CA ALA A 140 31.06 -38.82 -13.42
C ALA A 140 31.91 -37.98 -14.36
N ARG A 141 31.45 -37.84 -15.61
CA ARG A 141 32.16 -36.98 -16.56
C ARG A 141 32.05 -35.51 -16.14
N ILE A 142 33.06 -34.73 -16.52
CA ILE A 142 33.11 -33.30 -16.24
C ILE A 142 31.85 -32.56 -16.72
N GLU A 143 31.25 -32.98 -17.84
CA GLU A 143 30.01 -32.41 -18.35
C GLU A 143 28.85 -32.59 -17.36
N THR A 144 28.71 -33.78 -16.77
CA THR A 144 27.66 -34.08 -15.79
C THR A 144 27.81 -33.22 -14.54
N SER A 145 29.04 -33.08 -14.04
CA SER A 145 29.31 -32.29 -12.84
C SER A 145 29.07 -30.80 -13.06
N LEU A 146 29.58 -30.22 -14.14
CA LEU A 146 29.43 -28.80 -14.43
C LEU A 146 27.98 -28.43 -14.77
N ALA A 147 27.27 -29.27 -15.54
CA ALA A 147 25.86 -29.05 -15.85
C ALA A 147 24.97 -29.19 -14.60
N ALA A 148 25.24 -30.16 -13.72
CA ALA A 148 24.50 -30.28 -12.46
C ALA A 148 24.68 -29.04 -11.55
N MET A 149 25.89 -28.48 -11.49
CA MET A 149 26.18 -27.28 -10.72
C MET A 149 25.38 -26.06 -11.19
N ILE A 150 25.38 -25.82 -12.51
CA ILE A 150 24.67 -24.68 -13.14
C ILE A 150 23.16 -24.87 -13.11
N SER A 151 22.68 -26.10 -13.29
CA SER A 151 21.26 -26.43 -13.32
C SER A 151 20.58 -26.28 -11.97
N SER A 152 21.30 -26.49 -10.86
CA SER A 152 20.73 -26.49 -9.50
C SER A 152 20.04 -25.17 -9.12
N PRO A 153 20.69 -24.00 -9.21
CA PRO A 153 20.02 -22.73 -8.93
C PRO A 153 19.09 -22.29 -10.08
N THR A 154 19.48 -22.54 -11.34
CA THR A 154 18.82 -21.93 -12.51
C THR A 154 17.50 -22.59 -12.92
N LEU A 155 17.44 -23.93 -12.86
CA LEU A 155 16.26 -24.70 -13.27
C LEU A 155 15.44 -25.19 -12.08
N ASN A 156 15.66 -24.59 -10.90
CA ASN A 156 14.81 -24.79 -9.76
C ASN A 156 13.41 -24.24 -10.06
N VAL A 157 12.36 -25.02 -9.77
CA VAL A 157 10.98 -24.62 -10.10
C VAL A 157 10.54 -23.32 -9.41
N VAL A 158 11.02 -23.01 -8.20
CA VAL A 158 10.70 -21.75 -7.50
C VAL A 158 11.39 -20.57 -8.17
N VAL A 159 12.65 -20.73 -8.57
CA VAL A 159 13.38 -19.69 -9.30
C VAL A 159 12.74 -19.47 -10.68
N LEU A 160 12.32 -20.53 -11.35
CA LEU A 160 11.60 -20.43 -12.62
C LEU A 160 10.25 -19.73 -12.46
N THR A 161 9.43 -20.10 -11.47
CA THR A 161 8.15 -19.40 -11.25
C THR A 161 8.38 -17.92 -10.92
N MET A 162 9.34 -17.60 -10.05
CA MET A 162 9.71 -16.21 -9.76
C MET A 162 10.21 -15.46 -11.01
N LEU A 163 11.04 -16.10 -11.84
CA LEU A 163 11.56 -15.51 -13.08
C LEU A 163 10.43 -15.16 -14.05
N PHE A 164 9.48 -16.07 -14.28
CA PHE A 164 8.32 -15.83 -15.14
C PHE A 164 7.28 -14.88 -14.53
N SER A 165 7.24 -14.77 -13.19
CA SER A 165 6.36 -13.83 -12.50
C SER A 165 6.90 -12.40 -12.46
N LEU A 166 8.23 -12.23 -12.34
CA LEU A 166 8.88 -10.93 -12.11
C LEU A 166 9.40 -10.27 -13.39
N PHE A 167 9.68 -11.03 -14.46
CA PHE A 167 10.27 -10.49 -15.68
C PHE A 167 9.36 -10.64 -16.90
N PRO A 168 9.47 -9.72 -17.88
CA PRO A 168 8.94 -9.94 -19.22
C PRO A 168 9.36 -11.29 -19.80
N LEU A 169 8.43 -11.93 -20.53
CA LEU A 169 8.61 -13.28 -21.07
C LEU A 169 9.92 -13.42 -21.87
N TYR A 170 10.30 -12.41 -22.65
CA TYR A 170 11.53 -12.46 -23.45
C TYR A 170 12.80 -12.50 -22.60
N LEU A 171 12.87 -11.81 -21.45
CA LEU A 171 14.01 -11.85 -20.54
C LEU A 171 14.09 -13.20 -19.82
N ALA A 172 12.94 -13.71 -19.37
CA ALA A 172 12.85 -15.04 -18.77
C ALA A 172 13.31 -16.13 -19.74
N LEU A 173 12.80 -16.11 -20.98
CA LEU A 173 13.20 -17.04 -22.03
C LEU A 173 14.68 -16.87 -22.41
N LEU A 174 15.19 -15.65 -22.45
CA LEU A 174 16.59 -15.38 -22.74
C LEU A 174 17.51 -15.93 -21.64
N LYS A 175 17.16 -15.73 -20.35
CA LYS A 175 17.88 -16.31 -19.21
C LYS A 175 17.93 -17.84 -19.30
N VAL A 176 16.77 -18.48 -19.43
CA VAL A 176 16.66 -19.95 -19.50
C VAL A 176 17.37 -20.49 -20.74
N GLY A 177 17.19 -19.83 -21.89
CA GLY A 177 17.83 -20.18 -23.16
C GLY A 177 19.35 -20.12 -23.08
N LEU A 178 19.92 -19.04 -22.54
CA LEU A 178 21.36 -18.90 -22.35
C LEU A 178 21.92 -19.94 -21.36
N ALA A 179 21.17 -20.27 -20.30
CA ALA A 179 21.57 -21.28 -19.34
C ALA A 179 21.57 -22.69 -19.96
N LEU A 180 20.52 -23.04 -20.69
CA LEU A 180 20.44 -24.31 -21.44
C LEU A 180 21.51 -24.38 -22.53
N PHE A 181 21.78 -23.28 -23.24
CA PHE A 181 22.86 -23.20 -24.21
C PHE A 181 24.22 -23.45 -23.55
N THR A 182 24.45 -22.86 -22.37
CA THR A 182 25.66 -23.09 -21.59
C THR A 182 25.82 -24.58 -21.25
N MET A 183 24.76 -25.21 -20.75
CA MET A 183 24.79 -26.60 -20.31
C MET A 183 24.85 -27.60 -21.47
N LEU A 184 24.12 -27.39 -22.55
CA LEU A 184 23.96 -28.37 -23.62
C LEU A 184 24.91 -28.15 -24.81
N VAL A 185 25.48 -26.95 -24.96
CA VAL A 185 26.38 -26.61 -26.08
C VAL A 185 27.75 -26.22 -25.56
N VAL A 186 27.86 -25.22 -24.71
CA VAL A 186 29.16 -24.67 -24.27
C VAL A 186 29.95 -25.70 -23.47
N ILE A 187 29.35 -26.34 -22.48
CA ILE A 187 30.04 -27.35 -21.66
C ILE A 187 30.50 -28.56 -22.51
N PRO A 188 29.65 -29.19 -23.36
CA PRO A 188 30.10 -30.28 -24.23
C PRO A 188 31.19 -29.89 -25.24
N LEU A 189 31.09 -28.70 -25.84
CA LEU A 189 32.11 -28.20 -26.78
C LEU A 189 33.41 -27.86 -26.07
N ALA A 190 33.35 -27.15 -24.94
CA ALA A 190 34.49 -26.83 -24.12
C ALA A 190 35.18 -28.10 -23.60
N SER A 191 34.38 -29.11 -23.23
CA SER A 191 34.89 -30.43 -22.91
C SER A 191 35.67 -31.05 -24.08
N LYS A 192 35.17 -30.92 -25.31
CA LYS A 192 35.78 -31.52 -26.50
C LYS A 192 37.05 -30.81 -26.94
N TRP A 193 37.14 -29.49 -26.77
CA TRP A 193 38.24 -28.69 -27.29
C TRP A 193 39.27 -28.30 -26.24
N PHE A 194 38.82 -27.99 -25.02
CA PHE A 194 39.67 -27.45 -23.97
C PHE A 194 39.91 -28.42 -22.82
N PHE A 195 39.01 -29.39 -22.56
CA PHE A 195 39.09 -30.27 -21.39
C PHE A 195 39.46 -31.73 -21.73
N GLN A 196 40.15 -31.96 -22.86
CA GLN A 196 40.45 -33.33 -23.34
C GLN A 196 41.28 -34.17 -22.36
N ARG A 197 42.18 -33.54 -21.58
CA ARG A 197 43.00 -34.24 -20.58
C ARG A 197 42.23 -34.52 -19.30
N GLU A 198 41.27 -33.66 -18.98
CA GLU A 198 40.44 -33.67 -17.78
C GLU A 198 39.19 -34.56 -17.96
N ARG A 199 38.85 -34.94 -19.20
CA ARG A 199 37.81 -35.94 -19.54
C ARG A 199 38.09 -37.33 -18.94
N THR A 200 39.36 -37.69 -18.86
CA THR A 200 39.81 -38.96 -18.29
C THR A 200 40.13 -38.78 -16.81
N ALA A 201 39.10 -38.85 -15.95
CA ALA A 201 39.33 -39.01 -14.52
C ALA A 201 40.12 -40.32 -14.28
N PRO A 202 41.08 -40.36 -13.34
CA PRO A 202 41.91 -41.54 -13.09
C PRO A 202 41.04 -42.75 -12.74
N ALA A 203 41.30 -43.87 -13.42
CA ALA A 203 40.59 -45.13 -13.25
C ALA A 203 40.88 -45.85 -11.92
N SER A 204 41.80 -45.36 -11.09
CA SER A 204 42.08 -46.00 -9.79
C SER A 204 41.15 -45.44 -8.70
N LEU A 205 39.98 -46.05 -8.63
CA LEU A 205 39.15 -46.14 -7.41
C LEU A 205 39.97 -46.42 -6.13
N ALA A 206 41.12 -47.10 -6.28
CA ALA A 206 42.06 -47.45 -5.22
C ALA A 206 42.88 -46.25 -4.67
N ALA A 207 42.90 -45.10 -5.33
CA ALA A 207 43.66 -43.92 -4.90
C ALA A 207 42.83 -42.89 -4.10
N LEU A 208 41.51 -43.10 -3.97
CA LEU A 208 40.69 -42.31 -3.07
C LEU A 208 40.94 -42.77 -1.64
N GLN A 209 41.50 -41.90 -0.79
CA GLN A 209 41.66 -42.20 0.62
C GLN A 209 40.28 -42.55 1.25
N PRO A 210 40.19 -43.58 2.11
CA PRO A 210 38.96 -43.96 2.79
C PRO A 210 38.41 -42.89 3.76
N SER A 211 39.12 -41.77 3.91
CA SER A 211 38.78 -40.62 4.74
C SER A 211 37.71 -39.69 4.14
N VAL A 212 37.34 -39.86 2.86
CA VAL A 212 36.38 -38.98 2.19
C VAL A 212 34.93 -39.47 2.42
N PRO A 213 34.01 -38.64 2.95
CA PRO A 213 32.65 -39.08 3.34
C PRO A 213 31.79 -39.70 2.24
N TRP A 214 32.05 -39.40 0.96
CA TRP A 214 31.32 -39.91 -0.20
C TRP A 214 32.07 -40.98 -1.00
N ALA A 215 33.12 -41.58 -0.42
CA ALA A 215 33.76 -42.74 -1.04
C ALA A 215 32.72 -43.85 -1.34
N PRO A 216 32.82 -44.56 -2.48
CA PRO A 216 31.90 -45.65 -2.80
C PRO A 216 31.94 -46.71 -1.69
N ALA A 217 30.77 -47.22 -1.31
CA ALA A 217 30.66 -48.26 -0.29
C ALA A 217 31.31 -49.57 -0.78
N GLU A 218 31.90 -50.34 0.13
CA GLU A 218 32.42 -51.67 -0.23
C GLU A 218 31.28 -52.56 -0.78
N PRO A 219 31.50 -53.28 -1.89
CA PRO A 219 30.49 -54.14 -2.49
C PRO A 219 30.18 -55.32 -1.57
N GLY A 220 29.07 -55.24 -0.84
CA GLY A 220 28.55 -56.32 0.02
C GLY A 220 27.14 -56.01 0.48
N SER A 221 26.22 -56.98 0.39
CA SER A 221 24.83 -56.83 0.87
C SER A 221 24.79 -56.94 2.39
N VAL A 222 24.23 -55.93 3.05
CA VAL A 222 24.02 -55.98 4.50
C VAL A 222 22.87 -56.95 4.81
N GLY A 223 23.12 -57.95 5.66
CA GLY A 223 22.27 -59.13 5.85
C GLY A 223 20.94 -58.88 6.57
N THR A 224 20.83 -57.82 7.39
CA THR A 224 19.62 -57.47 8.16
C THR A 224 19.18 -56.01 7.99
N TRP A 225 17.89 -55.70 8.21
CA TRP A 225 17.39 -54.32 8.20
C TRP A 225 18.04 -53.44 9.28
N ARG A 226 18.38 -54.01 10.44
CA ARG A 226 19.03 -53.31 11.55
C ARG A 226 20.44 -52.85 11.19
N GLU A 227 21.22 -53.71 10.56
CA GLU A 227 22.57 -53.37 10.09
C GLU A 227 22.51 -52.36 8.94
N ALA A 228 21.53 -52.48 8.02
CA ALA A 228 21.34 -51.53 6.93
C ALA A 228 20.97 -50.14 7.47
N LEU A 229 20.08 -50.06 8.45
CA LEU A 229 19.71 -48.83 9.14
C LEU A 229 20.90 -48.21 9.88
N LEU A 230 21.64 -49.01 10.65
CA LEU A 230 22.82 -48.55 11.38
C LEU A 230 23.89 -48.00 10.44
N TRP A 231 24.07 -48.63 9.27
CA TRP A 231 24.97 -48.16 8.23
C TRP A 231 24.50 -46.83 7.64
N VAL A 232 23.23 -46.72 7.24
CA VAL A 232 22.66 -45.49 6.67
C VAL A 232 22.76 -44.35 7.69
N THR A 233 22.40 -44.57 8.96
CA THR A 233 22.48 -43.56 10.02
C THR A 233 23.92 -43.10 10.26
N ARG A 234 24.89 -44.01 10.38
CA ARG A 234 26.31 -43.65 10.58
C ARG A 234 26.88 -42.90 9.37
N ARG A 235 26.53 -43.33 8.16
CA ARG A 235 27.01 -42.71 6.91
C ARG A 235 26.39 -41.32 6.72
N TYR A 236 25.08 -41.21 6.92
CA TYR A 236 24.35 -39.95 6.90
C TYR A 236 24.88 -38.96 7.94
N ALA A 237 25.10 -39.38 9.20
CA ALA A 237 25.65 -38.52 10.24
C ALA A 237 27.05 -38.02 9.91
N ARG A 238 27.91 -38.86 9.32
CA ARG A 238 29.25 -38.46 8.87
C ARG A 238 29.18 -37.45 7.73
N ASN A 239 28.30 -37.67 6.75
CA ASN A 239 28.07 -36.76 5.64
C ASN A 239 27.50 -35.42 6.12
N LEU A 240 26.52 -35.45 7.02
CA LEU A 240 25.91 -34.28 7.63
C LEU A 240 26.94 -33.46 8.43
N TRP A 241 27.75 -34.12 9.27
CA TRP A 241 28.82 -33.44 10.01
C TRP A 241 29.85 -32.80 9.09
N PHE A 242 30.21 -33.47 8.00
CA PHE A 242 31.11 -32.90 7.01
C PHE A 242 30.51 -31.63 6.38
N ILE A 243 29.28 -31.69 5.90
CA ILE A 243 28.61 -30.53 5.29
C ILE A 243 28.43 -29.42 6.33
N ALA A 244 28.01 -29.74 7.55
CA ALA A 244 27.84 -28.76 8.62
C ALA A 244 29.17 -28.05 8.95
N LYS A 245 30.27 -28.79 9.08
CA LYS A 245 31.60 -28.25 9.42
C LYS A 245 32.14 -27.28 8.38
N TYR A 246 31.90 -27.53 7.09
CA TYR A 246 32.52 -26.75 6.02
C TYR A 246 31.56 -25.76 5.35
N THR A 247 30.29 -26.15 5.16
CA THR A 247 29.32 -25.35 4.40
C THR A 247 28.64 -24.29 5.27
N VAL A 248 28.28 -24.59 6.52
CA VAL A 248 27.55 -23.64 7.39
C VAL A 248 28.39 -22.37 7.68
N PRO A 249 29.68 -22.45 8.06
CA PRO A 249 30.48 -21.24 8.29
C PRO A 249 30.60 -20.37 7.02
N LEU A 250 30.71 -21.01 5.84
CA LEU A 250 30.77 -20.30 4.57
C LEU A 250 29.44 -19.65 4.20
N MET A 251 28.30 -20.29 4.52
CA MET A 251 26.97 -19.72 4.30
C MET A 251 26.74 -18.50 5.19
N LEU A 252 27.12 -18.57 6.47
CA LEU A 252 27.02 -17.43 7.40
C LEU A 252 27.95 -16.28 6.98
N LEU A 253 29.17 -16.60 6.56
CA LEU A 253 30.11 -15.62 6.02
C LEU A 253 29.58 -14.98 4.73
N ALA A 254 28.94 -15.75 3.85
CA ALA A 254 28.32 -15.22 2.63
C ALA A 254 27.14 -14.30 2.96
N GLY A 255 26.31 -14.64 3.95
CA GLY A 255 25.24 -13.76 4.44
C GLY A 255 25.78 -12.44 5.00
N LEU A 256 26.86 -12.49 5.79
CA LEU A 256 27.53 -11.29 6.31
C LEU A 256 28.14 -10.42 5.21
N LEU A 257 28.89 -11.03 4.28
CA LEU A 257 29.52 -10.32 3.16
C LEU A 257 28.46 -9.74 2.19
N GLY A 258 27.37 -10.46 1.96
CA GLY A 258 26.23 -9.97 1.21
C GLY A 258 25.60 -8.76 1.88
N SER A 259 25.37 -8.82 3.19
CA SER A 259 24.81 -7.71 3.98
C SER A 259 25.73 -6.50 3.92
N LEU A 260 27.04 -6.69 4.12
CA LEU A 260 28.04 -5.64 4.00
C LEU A 260 28.03 -4.98 2.61
N ALA A 261 27.98 -5.78 1.54
CA ALA A 261 27.95 -5.28 0.17
C ALA A 261 26.68 -4.48 -0.13
N VAL A 262 25.52 -4.97 0.30
CA VAL A 262 24.23 -4.30 0.03
C VAL A 262 24.06 -3.04 0.87
N THR A 263 24.46 -3.04 2.14
CA THR A 263 24.41 -1.85 3.01
C THR A 263 25.41 -0.77 2.59
N ALA A 264 26.53 -1.15 1.95
CA ALA A 264 27.57 -0.21 1.53
C ALA A 264 27.34 0.41 0.13
N MET A 265 26.48 -0.16 -0.71
CA MET A 265 26.29 0.30 -2.09
C MET A 265 25.18 1.36 -2.20
N PRO A 266 25.48 2.60 -2.66
CA PRO A 266 24.48 3.62 -2.93
C PRO A 266 23.82 3.34 -4.29
N TRP A 267 22.80 2.47 -4.28
CA TRP A 267 22.18 1.92 -5.50
C TRP A 267 21.61 2.98 -6.44
N GLU A 268 21.02 4.03 -5.89
CA GLU A 268 20.41 5.14 -6.63
C GLU A 268 21.48 5.94 -7.39
N MET A 269 22.58 6.27 -6.72
CA MET A 269 23.71 6.99 -7.33
C MET A 269 24.38 6.17 -8.44
N ILE A 270 24.48 4.86 -8.28
CA ILE A 270 25.09 3.99 -9.30
C ILE A 270 24.22 3.98 -10.55
N ALA A 271 22.90 3.82 -10.41
CA ALA A 271 21.97 3.76 -11.54
C ALA A 271 21.96 5.05 -12.37
N GLU A 272 22.03 6.22 -11.73
CA GLU A 272 22.06 7.53 -12.40
C GLU A 272 23.40 7.84 -13.09
N GLN A 273 24.51 7.27 -12.60
CA GLN A 273 25.84 7.45 -13.19
C GLN A 273 26.17 6.45 -14.31
N LEU A 274 25.31 5.44 -14.56
CA LEU A 274 25.55 4.49 -15.64
C LEU A 274 25.37 5.18 -17.01
N PRO A 275 26.39 5.16 -17.88
CA PRO A 275 26.36 5.93 -19.12
C PRO A 275 25.26 5.42 -20.08
N GLY A 276 24.41 6.34 -20.52
CA GLY A 276 23.54 6.19 -21.70
C GLY A 276 24.23 6.60 -23.02
N GLY A 277 25.55 6.81 -22.98
CA GLY A 277 26.35 7.39 -24.06
C GLY A 277 26.75 6.43 -25.19
N SER A 278 27.99 6.56 -25.68
CA SER A 278 28.48 5.82 -26.85
C SER A 278 28.41 4.29 -26.68
N ARG A 279 28.24 3.55 -27.79
CA ARG A 279 28.16 2.07 -27.78
C ARG A 279 29.34 1.41 -27.05
N LEU A 280 30.51 2.05 -27.05
CA LEU A 280 31.70 1.56 -26.38
C LEU A 280 31.60 1.64 -24.85
N ALA A 281 31.03 2.73 -24.33
CA ALA A 281 30.81 2.92 -22.90
C ALA A 281 29.81 1.89 -22.35
N ILE A 282 28.70 1.66 -23.08
CA ILE A 282 27.69 0.66 -22.72
C ILE A 282 28.31 -0.75 -22.65
N LEU A 283 29.10 -1.14 -23.65
CA LEU A 283 29.78 -2.44 -23.66
C LEU A 283 30.81 -2.57 -22.52
N GLY A 284 31.54 -1.50 -22.19
CA GLY A 284 32.48 -1.46 -21.07
C GLY A 284 31.76 -1.68 -19.73
N THR A 285 30.66 -0.97 -19.51
CA THR A 285 29.81 -1.11 -18.32
C THR A 285 29.20 -2.50 -18.21
N MET A 286 28.69 -3.07 -19.31
CA MET A 286 28.18 -4.44 -19.32
C MET A 286 29.27 -5.45 -18.93
N GLY A 287 30.50 -5.26 -19.40
CA GLY A 287 31.63 -6.09 -19.02
C GLY A 287 31.92 -6.02 -17.52
N LEU A 288 31.93 -4.82 -16.94
CA LEU A 288 32.14 -4.63 -15.49
C LEU A 288 31.02 -5.30 -14.68
N ILE A 289 29.76 -5.07 -15.05
CA ILE A 289 28.59 -5.66 -14.39
C ILE A 289 28.61 -7.18 -14.50
N ALA A 290 29.02 -7.74 -15.65
CA ALA A 290 29.17 -9.18 -15.82
C ALA A 290 30.21 -9.76 -14.85
N VAL A 291 31.35 -9.08 -14.66
CA VAL A 291 32.39 -9.50 -13.70
C VAL A 291 31.87 -9.47 -12.27
N ILE A 292 31.18 -8.39 -11.90
CA ILE A 292 30.57 -8.26 -10.57
C ILE A 292 29.56 -9.41 -10.35
N GLY A 293 28.61 -9.57 -11.27
CA GLY A 293 27.57 -10.60 -11.17
C GLY A 293 28.13 -12.02 -11.12
N LEU A 294 29.17 -12.32 -11.92
CA LEU A 294 29.78 -13.64 -11.98
C LEU A 294 30.52 -14.02 -10.69
N PHE A 295 31.12 -13.07 -10.00
CA PHE A 295 31.95 -13.35 -8.82
C PHE A 295 31.26 -13.08 -7.49
N LEU A 296 30.13 -12.37 -7.47
CA LEU A 296 29.37 -12.09 -6.26
C LEU A 296 28.69 -13.37 -5.73
N PRO A 297 29.02 -13.83 -4.51
CA PRO A 297 28.32 -14.95 -3.90
C PRO A 297 26.94 -14.50 -3.45
N VAL A 298 25.89 -15.07 -4.06
CA VAL A 298 24.50 -14.75 -3.70
C VAL A 298 23.70 -15.98 -3.28
N PRO A 299 22.72 -15.81 -2.37
CA PRO A 299 21.77 -16.87 -2.05
C PRO A 299 20.86 -17.17 -3.25
N ILE A 300 20.18 -18.32 -3.21
CA ILE A 300 19.21 -18.71 -4.24
C ILE A 300 18.03 -17.72 -4.30
N ALA A 301 17.47 -17.49 -5.48
CA ALA A 301 16.40 -16.54 -5.79
C ALA A 301 16.80 -15.06 -5.73
N PHE A 302 17.86 -14.70 -5.03
CA PHE A 302 18.43 -13.34 -5.09
C PHE A 302 18.97 -13.00 -6.49
N ASP A 303 19.36 -14.02 -7.25
CA ASP A 303 19.73 -13.92 -8.66
C ASP A 303 18.59 -13.46 -9.59
N VAL A 304 17.34 -13.54 -9.13
CA VAL A 304 16.15 -13.08 -9.85
C VAL A 304 15.57 -11.82 -9.19
N VAL A 305 15.55 -11.77 -7.86
CA VAL A 305 14.95 -10.66 -7.10
C VAL A 305 15.74 -9.36 -7.27
N LEU A 306 17.07 -9.41 -7.15
CA LEU A 306 17.89 -8.19 -7.26
C LEU A 306 17.80 -7.56 -8.66
N PRO A 307 17.94 -8.32 -9.77
CA PRO A 307 17.74 -7.71 -11.09
C PRO A 307 16.30 -7.25 -11.32
N ALA A 308 15.29 -7.84 -10.66
CA ALA A 308 13.90 -7.38 -10.75
C ALA A 308 13.72 -6.04 -10.03
N ALA A 309 14.32 -5.89 -8.86
CA ALA A 309 14.36 -4.62 -8.13
C ALA A 309 15.04 -3.53 -8.95
N PHE A 310 16.20 -3.81 -9.57
CA PHE A 310 16.86 -2.86 -10.47
C PHE A 310 16.04 -2.52 -11.71
N LEU A 311 15.35 -3.50 -12.29
CA LEU A 311 14.44 -3.23 -13.38
C LEU A 311 13.32 -2.28 -12.93
N ALA A 312 12.77 -2.49 -11.72
CA ALA A 312 11.72 -1.67 -11.14
C ALA A 312 12.17 -0.22 -10.86
N THR A 313 13.43 0.00 -10.46
CA THR A 313 14.01 1.34 -10.27
C THR A 313 14.47 2.03 -11.56
N GLY A 314 14.28 1.39 -12.72
CA GLY A 314 14.57 1.98 -14.03
C GLY A 314 15.96 1.66 -14.60
N MET A 315 16.69 0.68 -14.06
CA MET A 315 17.96 0.24 -14.65
C MET A 315 17.75 -0.25 -16.10
N PRO A 316 18.62 0.16 -17.05
CA PRO A 316 18.54 -0.31 -18.43
C PRO A 316 18.53 -1.84 -18.54
N VAL A 317 17.65 -2.36 -19.41
CA VAL A 317 17.44 -3.82 -19.59
C VAL A 317 18.72 -4.56 -19.95
N ALA A 318 19.64 -3.92 -20.68
CA ALA A 318 20.93 -4.50 -21.03
C ALA A 318 21.74 -4.91 -19.79
N TYR A 319 21.78 -4.05 -18.77
CA TYR A 319 22.52 -4.28 -17.53
C TYR A 319 21.79 -5.28 -16.63
N VAL A 320 20.46 -5.15 -16.55
CA VAL A 320 19.59 -6.09 -15.82
C VAL A 320 19.76 -7.50 -16.36
N MET A 321 19.76 -7.70 -17.68
CA MET A 321 19.93 -9.03 -18.27
C MET A 321 21.32 -9.62 -18.03
N VAL A 322 22.37 -8.78 -18.05
CA VAL A 322 23.74 -9.23 -17.71
C VAL A 322 23.77 -9.75 -16.28
N LEU A 323 23.22 -9.00 -15.32
CA LEU A 323 23.08 -9.44 -13.93
C LEU A 323 22.23 -10.69 -13.83
N LEU A 324 21.02 -10.67 -14.40
CA LEU A 324 20.07 -11.79 -14.36
C LEU A 324 20.73 -13.08 -14.87
N PHE A 325 21.58 -13.02 -15.89
CA PHE A 325 22.31 -14.19 -16.38
C PHE A 325 23.48 -14.62 -15.49
N THR A 326 24.38 -13.68 -15.16
CA THR A 326 25.67 -13.96 -14.49
C THR A 326 25.54 -14.18 -12.98
N LEU A 327 24.57 -13.53 -12.35
CA LEU A 327 24.29 -13.64 -10.93
C LEU A 327 23.73 -15.05 -10.63
N GLY A 328 24.27 -15.70 -9.59
CA GLY A 328 23.79 -17.00 -9.11
C GLY A 328 24.10 -18.23 -9.98
N ILE A 329 24.62 -18.06 -11.21
CA ILE A 329 25.00 -19.18 -12.10
C ILE A 329 26.43 -19.69 -11.84
N PHE A 330 27.28 -18.81 -11.31
CA PHE A 330 28.69 -19.04 -11.00
C PHE A 330 29.10 -18.10 -9.85
N SER A 331 30.25 -18.33 -9.24
CA SER A 331 30.74 -17.51 -8.13
C SER A 331 32.25 -17.63 -7.95
N VAL A 332 32.84 -16.75 -7.13
CA VAL A 332 34.23 -16.89 -6.68
C VAL A 332 34.48 -18.26 -6.04
N TYR A 333 33.52 -18.78 -5.27
CA TYR A 333 33.66 -20.06 -4.61
C TYR A 333 33.64 -21.22 -5.61
N SER A 334 32.69 -21.24 -6.53
CA SER A 334 32.63 -22.25 -7.60
C SER A 334 33.90 -22.23 -8.45
N PHE A 335 34.46 -21.05 -8.71
CA PHE A 335 35.74 -20.91 -9.41
C PHE A 335 36.88 -21.64 -8.67
N PHE A 336 37.07 -21.37 -7.38
CA PHE A 336 38.11 -22.02 -6.58
C PHE A 336 37.88 -23.52 -6.41
N VAL A 337 36.63 -23.95 -6.22
CA VAL A 337 36.30 -25.37 -6.10
C VAL A 337 36.62 -26.11 -7.40
N ILE A 338 36.28 -25.55 -8.56
CA ILE A 338 36.59 -26.16 -9.86
C ILE A 338 38.09 -26.13 -10.13
N TRP A 339 38.78 -25.06 -9.75
CA TRP A 339 40.24 -24.98 -9.84
C TRP A 339 40.87 -26.12 -9.04
N GLU A 340 40.53 -26.26 -7.76
CA GLU A 340 41.10 -27.28 -6.88
C GLU A 340 40.69 -28.71 -7.29
N ALA A 341 39.44 -28.91 -7.69
CA ALA A 341 38.90 -30.24 -7.97
C ALA A 341 39.18 -30.76 -9.39
N ILE A 342 39.37 -29.87 -10.36
CA ILE A 342 39.48 -30.23 -11.78
C ILE A 342 40.72 -29.58 -12.39
N SER A 343 40.69 -28.27 -12.67
CA SER A 343 41.84 -27.48 -13.11
C SER A 343 41.51 -25.99 -13.19
N LEU A 344 42.54 -25.14 -13.09
CA LEU A 344 42.43 -23.69 -13.33
C LEU A 344 41.94 -23.37 -14.75
N ARG A 345 42.30 -24.20 -15.73
CA ARG A 345 41.87 -24.03 -17.12
C ARG A 345 40.36 -24.19 -17.27
N VAL A 346 39.79 -25.20 -16.64
CA VAL A 346 38.34 -25.44 -16.65
C VAL A 346 37.61 -24.27 -15.99
N ALA A 347 38.06 -23.85 -14.80
CA ALA A 347 37.49 -22.72 -14.08
C ALA A 347 37.55 -21.41 -14.91
N GLY A 348 38.71 -21.12 -15.51
CA GLY A 348 38.91 -19.92 -16.33
C GLY A 348 38.11 -19.91 -17.63
N VAL A 349 38.10 -21.01 -18.38
CA VAL A 349 37.33 -21.12 -19.64
C VAL A 349 35.83 -20.96 -19.36
N LEU A 350 35.33 -21.58 -18.29
CA LEU A 350 33.92 -21.47 -17.93
C LEU A 350 33.57 -20.04 -17.49
N ALA A 351 34.42 -19.40 -16.68
CA ALA A 351 34.22 -18.00 -16.27
C ALA A 351 34.18 -17.05 -17.49
N VAL A 352 35.16 -17.14 -18.40
CA VAL A 352 35.20 -16.30 -19.61
C VAL A 352 33.98 -16.54 -20.51
N ALA A 353 33.57 -17.81 -20.68
CA ALA A 353 32.39 -18.15 -21.48
C ALA A 353 31.11 -17.56 -20.87
N LEU A 354 30.94 -17.63 -19.55
CA LEU A 354 29.78 -17.07 -18.86
C LEU A 354 29.76 -15.53 -18.91
N LEU A 355 30.91 -14.87 -18.77
CA LEU A 355 31.03 -13.41 -18.95
C LEU A 355 30.62 -12.99 -20.36
N ALA A 356 31.17 -13.66 -21.38
CA ALA A 356 30.86 -13.38 -22.77
C ALA A 356 29.37 -13.58 -23.06
N LEU A 357 28.77 -14.67 -22.57
CA LEU A 357 27.34 -14.94 -22.74
C LEU A 357 26.45 -13.95 -21.99
N GLY A 358 26.87 -13.46 -20.82
CA GLY A 358 26.18 -12.40 -20.10
C GLY A 358 26.13 -11.11 -20.92
N VAL A 359 27.26 -10.68 -21.47
CA VAL A 359 27.35 -9.49 -22.33
C VAL A 359 26.55 -9.68 -23.63
N ILE A 360 26.64 -10.84 -24.27
CA ILE A 360 25.84 -11.17 -25.47
C ILE A 360 24.34 -11.15 -25.12
N GLY A 361 23.95 -11.70 -23.98
CA GLY A 361 22.58 -11.70 -23.49
C GLY A 361 22.04 -10.29 -23.28
N GLY A 362 22.79 -9.43 -22.60
CA GLY A 362 22.40 -8.02 -22.45
C GLY A 362 22.32 -7.27 -23.77
N GLY A 363 23.21 -7.57 -24.72
CA GLY A 363 23.17 -6.99 -26.06
C GLY A 363 21.94 -7.43 -26.85
N ALA A 364 21.62 -8.72 -26.81
CA ALA A 364 20.41 -9.28 -27.40
C ALA A 364 19.13 -8.68 -26.79
N ALA A 365 19.09 -8.54 -25.47
CA ALA A 365 17.98 -7.91 -24.77
C ALA A 365 17.81 -6.44 -25.18
N HIS A 366 18.91 -5.68 -25.30
CA HIS A 366 18.88 -4.28 -25.76
C HIS A 366 18.39 -4.14 -27.21
N VAL A 367 18.81 -5.03 -28.11
CA VAL A 367 18.34 -5.04 -29.51
C VAL A 367 16.86 -5.36 -29.57
N TYR A 368 16.41 -6.37 -28.81
CA TYR A 368 15.00 -6.73 -28.74
C TYR A 368 14.15 -5.60 -28.17
N GLU A 369 14.59 -4.93 -27.11
CA GLU A 369 13.91 -3.78 -26.51
C GLU A 369 13.73 -2.64 -27.52
N LYS A 370 14.77 -2.30 -28.30
CA LYS A 370 14.65 -1.30 -29.37
C LYS A 370 13.66 -1.70 -30.46
N TRP A 371 13.71 -2.96 -30.90
CA TRP A 371 12.78 -3.47 -31.90
C TRP A 371 11.34 -3.48 -31.39
N SER A 372 11.12 -3.97 -30.16
CA SER A 372 9.82 -3.98 -29.49
C SER A 372 9.30 -2.56 -29.31
N GLY A 373 10.17 -1.62 -28.92
CA GLY A 373 9.82 -0.22 -28.77
C GLY A 373 9.35 0.42 -30.07
N ALA A 374 10.00 0.11 -31.20
CA ALA A 374 9.56 0.58 -32.53
C ALA A 374 8.21 -0.04 -32.93
N ARG A 375 7.98 -1.31 -32.63
CA ARG A 375 6.70 -1.98 -32.90
C ARG A 375 5.55 -1.43 -32.05
N GLN A 376 5.82 -1.13 -30.78
CA GLN A 376 4.85 -0.47 -29.89
C GLN A 376 4.55 0.97 -30.34
N GLN A 377 5.53 1.66 -30.94
CA GLN A 377 5.28 2.98 -31.54
C GLN A 377 4.30 2.89 -32.70
N TRP A 378 4.43 1.87 -33.57
CA TRP A 378 3.48 1.66 -34.66
C TRP A 378 2.06 1.44 -34.15
N LEU A 379 1.89 0.65 -33.09
CA LEU A 379 0.57 0.44 -32.46
C LEU A 379 -0.07 1.79 -32.06
N PHE A 380 0.73 2.71 -31.53
CA PHE A 380 0.24 4.02 -31.17
C PHE A 380 -0.17 4.86 -32.37
N THR A 381 0.66 4.89 -33.43
CA THR A 381 0.33 5.62 -34.66
C THR A 381 -1.01 5.17 -35.24
N GLU A 382 -1.24 3.86 -35.32
CA GLU A 382 -2.52 3.29 -35.78
C GLU A 382 -3.72 3.67 -34.87
N LEU A 383 -3.54 3.64 -33.55
CA LEU A 383 -4.61 3.99 -32.60
C LEU A 383 -4.86 5.50 -32.50
N ALA A 384 -3.86 6.32 -32.80
CA ALA A 384 -3.98 7.78 -32.88
C ALA A 384 -4.75 8.23 -34.13
N GLU A 385 -4.63 7.49 -35.24
CA GLU A 385 -5.30 7.80 -36.51
C GLU A 385 -6.78 7.34 -36.55
N GLY A 386 -7.18 6.35 -35.74
CA GLY A 386 -8.51 5.71 -35.80
C GLY A 386 -9.58 6.19 -34.80
N ALA A 387 -9.33 7.21 -33.98
CA ALA A 387 -10.19 7.50 -32.81
C ALA A 387 -11.16 8.68 -32.99
N HIS A 388 -12.46 8.37 -33.02
CA HIS A 388 -13.59 9.29 -32.75
C HIS A 388 -13.90 9.34 -31.23
N PRO A 389 -14.67 10.32 -30.71
CA PRO A 389 -14.52 10.77 -29.32
C PRO A 389 -14.82 9.70 -28.27
N VAL A 390 -14.01 9.74 -27.19
CA VAL A 390 -14.33 9.17 -25.87
C VAL A 390 -15.69 9.73 -25.48
N ARG A 391 -16.63 8.86 -25.05
CA ARG A 391 -18.05 9.16 -24.79
C ARG A 391 -18.33 10.65 -24.66
N GLU A 392 -19.21 11.17 -25.53
CA GLU A 392 -19.86 12.46 -25.28
C GLU A 392 -20.29 12.47 -23.82
N ARG A 393 -19.75 13.40 -23.02
CA ARG A 393 -20.01 13.42 -21.58
C ARG A 393 -21.51 13.43 -21.44
N LEU A 394 -22.08 12.42 -20.76
CA LEU A 394 -23.51 12.42 -20.50
C LEU A 394 -23.81 13.75 -19.79
N PRO A 395 -24.84 14.49 -20.22
CA PRO A 395 -25.23 15.68 -19.49
C PRO A 395 -25.45 15.28 -18.04
N PRO A 396 -24.94 16.04 -17.06
CA PRO A 396 -25.19 15.71 -15.66
C PRO A 396 -26.72 15.60 -15.48
N PRO A 397 -27.21 14.65 -14.69
CA PRO A 397 -28.61 14.62 -14.32
C PRO A 397 -28.94 16.00 -13.75
N THR A 398 -29.83 16.71 -14.44
CA THR A 398 -30.33 17.99 -13.95
C THR A 398 -31.09 17.67 -12.68
N GLY A 399 -30.56 18.11 -11.54
CA GLY A 399 -31.29 18.09 -10.29
C GLY A 399 -32.66 18.74 -10.45
N GLU A 400 -33.57 18.44 -9.54
CA GLU A 400 -34.87 19.12 -9.55
C GLU A 400 -34.67 20.63 -9.33
N ASP A 401 -35.64 21.42 -9.77
CA ASP A 401 -35.60 22.88 -9.63
C ASP A 401 -35.52 23.26 -8.15
N ASP A 402 -34.56 24.13 -7.80
CA ASP A 402 -34.29 24.52 -6.42
C ASP A 402 -35.55 25.08 -5.74
N LEU A 403 -36.36 25.87 -6.44
CA LEU A 403 -37.58 26.44 -5.86
C LEU A 403 -38.61 25.33 -5.59
N ALA A 404 -38.70 24.32 -6.45
CA ALA A 404 -39.57 23.18 -6.23
C ALA A 404 -39.12 22.36 -5.02
N ILE A 405 -37.82 22.05 -4.90
CA ILE A 405 -37.26 21.34 -3.73
C ILE A 405 -37.53 22.15 -2.47
N LEU A 406 -37.12 23.41 -2.42
CA LEU A 406 -37.32 24.30 -1.27
C LEU A 406 -38.79 24.45 -0.88
N SER A 407 -39.71 24.43 -1.84
CA SER A 407 -41.16 24.45 -1.56
C SER A 407 -41.71 23.13 -1.03
N SER A 408 -41.02 22.02 -1.32
CA SER A 408 -41.41 20.65 -0.93
C SER A 408 -40.81 20.22 0.40
N LEU A 409 -39.67 20.82 0.77
CA LEU A 409 -39.13 20.77 2.12
C LEU A 409 -40.09 21.58 2.98
N GLU A 410 -40.99 20.92 3.71
CA GLU A 410 -41.81 21.68 4.64
C GLU A 410 -40.84 22.30 5.66
N PRO A 411 -40.94 23.61 5.96
CA PRO A 411 -40.50 24.12 7.23
C PRO A 411 -41.50 23.62 8.30
N ARG A 412 -41.71 22.31 8.41
CA ARG A 412 -41.81 21.69 9.72
C ARG A 412 -40.42 21.76 10.33
N ALA A 413 -39.94 22.99 10.52
CA ALA A 413 -38.81 23.29 11.37
C ALA A 413 -39.12 22.51 12.63
N LEU A 414 -38.35 21.46 12.88
CA LEU A 414 -38.47 20.72 14.10
C LEU A 414 -38.26 21.77 15.19
N ARG A 415 -39.36 22.17 15.84
CA ARG A 415 -39.38 23.44 16.54
C ARG A 415 -38.48 23.31 17.74
N TRP A 416 -37.38 24.03 17.71
CA TRP A 416 -36.58 24.32 18.88
C TRP A 416 -37.48 24.86 19.98
N GLN A 417 -37.47 24.20 21.12
CA GLN A 417 -38.18 24.62 22.31
C GLN A 417 -37.15 25.17 23.29
N VAL A 418 -37.44 26.32 23.90
CA VAL A 418 -36.59 26.83 24.99
C VAL A 418 -36.52 25.76 26.07
N ALA A 419 -35.31 25.27 26.35
CA ALA A 419 -35.10 24.27 27.37
C ALA A 419 -35.21 24.92 28.76
N ALA A 420 -35.92 24.28 29.69
CA ALA A 420 -36.00 24.74 31.08
C ALA A 420 -34.71 24.37 31.83
N ILE A 421 -33.59 24.99 31.45
CA ILE A 421 -32.24 24.73 31.94
C ILE A 421 -31.67 26.03 32.51
N ASP A 422 -30.99 25.94 33.66
CA ASP A 422 -30.32 27.07 34.27
C ASP A 422 -29.00 27.34 33.54
N ALA A 423 -29.01 28.35 32.68
CA ALA A 423 -27.87 28.71 31.84
C ALA A 423 -27.28 30.06 32.29
N PRO A 424 -25.94 30.23 32.24
CA PRO A 424 -25.31 31.51 32.53
C PRO A 424 -25.82 32.66 31.65
N ASP A 425 -25.67 33.89 32.12
CA ASP A 425 -26.01 35.09 31.35
C ASP A 425 -25.32 35.08 29.97
N GLY A 426 -26.12 35.24 28.91
CA GLY A 426 -25.64 35.22 27.53
C GLY A 426 -25.68 33.86 26.84
N ILE A 427 -26.03 32.78 27.54
CA ILE A 427 -26.25 31.45 26.96
C ILE A 427 -27.75 31.17 26.84
N ALA A 428 -28.18 30.70 25.67
CA ALA A 428 -29.53 30.16 25.46
C ALA A 428 -29.45 28.70 25.05
N VAL A 429 -30.29 27.86 25.66
CA VAL A 429 -30.36 26.43 25.35
C VAL A 429 -31.73 26.11 24.78
N GLU A 430 -31.73 25.55 23.58
CA GLU A 430 -32.92 25.05 22.92
C GLU A 430 -32.85 23.54 22.78
N ARG A 431 -34.00 22.89 22.82
CA ARG A 431 -34.13 21.43 22.73
C ARG A 431 -35.05 21.05 21.58
N ARG A 432 -34.66 20.00 20.87
CA ARG A 432 -35.47 19.21 19.95
C ARG A 432 -35.49 17.76 20.43
N VAL A 433 -36.65 17.11 20.37
CA VAL A 433 -36.77 15.67 20.65
C VAL A 433 -36.47 14.92 19.35
N LEU A 434 -35.63 13.89 19.43
CA LEU A 434 -35.32 13.01 18.30
C LEU A 434 -36.54 12.13 17.98
N ARG A 435 -36.56 11.59 16.77
CA ARG A 435 -37.56 10.59 16.40
C ARG A 435 -37.32 9.30 17.17
N GLU A 436 -38.39 8.50 17.29
CA GLU A 436 -38.28 7.17 17.86
C GLU A 436 -37.42 6.29 16.94
N PRO A 437 -36.40 5.62 17.45
CA PRO A 437 -35.51 4.82 16.61
C PRO A 437 -36.22 3.68 15.89
N ARG A 438 -35.79 3.42 14.66
CA ARG A 438 -36.40 2.41 13.77
C ARG A 438 -35.95 0.97 14.06
N GLY A 439 -35.50 0.72 15.28
CA GLY A 439 -34.91 -0.51 15.77
C GLY A 439 -35.53 -1.81 15.26
N SER A 440 -34.68 -2.80 14.96
CA SER A 440 -35.10 -4.15 14.59
C SER A 440 -34.14 -5.21 15.14
N GLU A 441 -34.62 -6.43 15.39
CA GLU A 441 -33.73 -7.57 15.66
C GLU A 441 -32.76 -7.79 14.48
N GLY A 442 -31.44 -7.82 14.73
CA GLY A 442 -30.44 -8.04 13.68
C GLY A 442 -29.05 -7.49 13.99
N ALA A 443 -28.25 -7.33 12.93
CA ALA A 443 -26.97 -6.62 12.98
C ALA A 443 -27.17 -5.12 13.25
N LEU A 444 -26.15 -4.46 13.79
CA LEU A 444 -26.16 -3.03 14.13
C LEU A 444 -26.50 -2.15 12.92
N PHE A 445 -25.88 -2.44 11.78
CA PHE A 445 -26.13 -1.75 10.53
C PHE A 445 -26.85 -2.62 9.51
N LYS A 446 -27.70 -1.97 8.72
CA LYS A 446 -28.25 -2.53 7.50
C LYS A 446 -27.75 -1.78 6.28
N LYS A 447 -27.22 -2.54 5.32
CA LYS A 447 -26.70 -2.02 4.05
C LYS A 447 -27.84 -1.75 3.05
N HIS A 448 -27.87 -0.54 2.51
CA HIS A 448 -28.80 -0.06 1.49
C HIS A 448 -28.04 0.47 0.28
N LEU A 449 -28.57 0.21 -0.92
CA LEU A 449 -28.09 0.84 -2.15
C LEU A 449 -28.52 2.32 -2.14
N GLY A 450 -27.59 3.24 -2.34
CA GLY A 450 -27.86 4.68 -2.35
C GLY A 450 -28.90 5.09 -3.39
N ASP A 451 -28.91 4.44 -4.56
CA ASP A 451 -29.90 4.65 -5.63
C ASP A 451 -31.35 4.44 -5.13
N ALA A 452 -31.56 3.47 -4.23
CA ALA A 452 -32.87 3.19 -3.64
C ALA A 452 -33.34 4.29 -2.67
N LEU A 453 -32.40 5.11 -2.18
CA LEU A 453 -32.63 6.27 -1.34
C LEU A 453 -32.47 7.58 -2.11
N GLY A 454 -32.32 7.57 -3.44
CA GLY A 454 -32.17 8.77 -4.27
C GLY A 454 -30.77 9.38 -4.31
N LEU A 455 -29.76 8.73 -3.72
CA LEU A 455 -28.34 9.11 -3.80
C LEU A 455 -27.70 8.50 -5.05
N VAL A 456 -28.10 8.98 -6.23
CA VAL A 456 -27.61 8.48 -7.51
C VAL A 456 -26.33 9.22 -7.93
N ARG A 457 -25.21 8.51 -7.95
CA ARG A 457 -23.91 9.03 -8.37
C ARG A 457 -23.72 8.91 -9.88
N VAL A 458 -23.04 9.91 -10.45
CA VAL A 458 -22.60 9.89 -11.86
C VAL A 458 -21.10 9.58 -11.92
N ASP A 459 -20.74 8.49 -12.59
CA ASP A 459 -19.34 8.05 -12.77
C ASP A 459 -19.04 7.77 -14.23
N ASP A 460 -18.53 8.79 -14.90
CA ASP A 460 -18.06 8.67 -16.28
C ASP A 460 -16.55 8.88 -16.39
N THR A 461 -15.82 8.68 -15.28
CA THR A 461 -14.37 8.77 -15.28
C THR A 461 -13.81 7.65 -16.15
N PRO A 462 -13.03 7.97 -17.20
CA PRO A 462 -12.40 6.96 -18.04
C PRO A 462 -11.58 5.99 -17.20
N VAL A 463 -11.66 4.70 -17.54
CA VAL A 463 -10.94 3.65 -16.80
C VAL A 463 -9.44 3.93 -16.78
N ALA A 464 -8.88 4.49 -17.87
CA ALA A 464 -7.51 5.00 -17.92
C ALA A 464 -7.13 5.91 -16.74
N TYR A 465 -7.97 6.90 -16.43
CA TYR A 465 -7.65 7.91 -15.43
C TYR A 465 -7.55 7.27 -14.04
N LYS A 466 -8.36 6.24 -13.77
CA LYS A 466 -8.28 5.43 -12.54
C LYS A 466 -6.98 4.60 -12.41
N PHE A 467 -6.02 4.70 -13.33
CA PHE A 467 -4.66 4.17 -13.17
C PHE A 467 -3.64 5.22 -12.76
N MET A 468 -4.04 6.47 -12.55
CA MET A 468 -3.12 7.57 -12.33
C MET A 468 -3.51 8.43 -11.12
N PRO A 469 -2.58 8.71 -10.19
CA PRO A 469 -2.81 9.71 -9.17
C PRO A 469 -3.16 11.08 -9.81
N PRO A 470 -4.09 11.85 -9.25
CA PRO A 470 -4.92 11.56 -8.07
C PRO A 470 -6.22 10.81 -8.40
N PHE A 471 -6.56 10.64 -9.68
CA PHE A 471 -7.91 10.27 -10.16
C PHE A 471 -8.46 8.91 -9.70
N TYR A 472 -7.60 7.99 -9.28
CA TYR A 472 -8.06 6.70 -8.73
C TYR A 472 -8.47 6.76 -7.27
N ARG A 473 -8.41 7.93 -6.63
CA ARG A 473 -8.66 8.11 -5.19
C ARG A 473 -9.82 9.06 -4.88
N ASN A 474 -10.34 9.80 -5.86
CA ASN A 474 -11.14 11.00 -5.59
C ASN A 474 -12.64 10.77 -5.78
N TRP A 475 -13.35 10.58 -4.67
CA TRP A 475 -14.81 10.77 -4.56
C TRP A 475 -15.10 11.46 -3.23
N PRO A 476 -14.91 12.79 -3.16
CA PRO A 476 -15.07 13.50 -1.91
C PRO A 476 -16.55 13.61 -1.54
N ILE A 477 -16.82 13.56 -0.23
CA ILE A 477 -18.16 13.60 0.34
C ILE A 477 -18.19 14.53 1.56
N ALA A 478 -19.24 15.32 1.65
CA ALA A 478 -19.55 16.15 2.81
C ALA A 478 -21.03 16.00 3.19
N ALA A 479 -21.35 16.16 4.47
CA ALA A 479 -22.72 16.19 4.95
C ALA A 479 -22.97 17.39 5.86
N GLY A 480 -24.18 17.96 5.80
CA GLY A 480 -24.56 19.15 6.54
C GLY A 480 -25.94 19.66 6.14
N ASP A 481 -26.62 20.35 7.04
CA ASP A 481 -27.96 20.93 6.79
C ASP A 481 -27.81 22.28 6.06
N VAL A 482 -27.93 22.27 4.72
CA VAL A 482 -27.72 23.48 3.90
C VAL A 482 -28.99 24.33 3.78
N HIS A 483 -30.16 23.77 4.10
CA HIS A 483 -31.45 24.48 4.05
C HIS A 483 -31.86 25.06 5.41
N GLY A 484 -31.22 24.64 6.50
CA GLY A 484 -31.57 25.03 7.86
C GLY A 484 -32.88 24.40 8.35
N ASP A 485 -33.31 23.28 7.77
CA ASP A 485 -34.58 22.62 8.07
C ASP A 485 -34.47 21.55 9.17
N GLY A 486 -33.24 21.26 9.61
CA GLY A 486 -32.90 20.31 10.66
C GLY A 486 -32.43 18.95 10.15
N TRP A 487 -32.45 18.72 8.84
CA TRP A 487 -32.06 17.48 8.18
C TRP A 487 -30.70 17.62 7.52
N PRO A 488 -29.75 16.70 7.76
CA PRO A 488 -28.46 16.75 7.07
C PRO A 488 -28.61 16.32 5.60
N ASP A 489 -28.07 17.15 4.71
CA ASP A 489 -27.95 16.92 3.27
C ASP A 489 -26.58 16.29 2.94
N VAL A 490 -26.43 15.82 1.70
CA VAL A 490 -25.19 15.18 1.22
C VAL A 490 -24.67 15.89 -0.03
N LEU A 491 -23.39 16.23 -0.03
CA LEU A 491 -22.68 16.80 -1.16
C LEU A 491 -21.61 15.82 -1.64
N LEU A 492 -21.60 15.51 -2.94
CA LEU A 492 -20.57 14.71 -3.60
C LEU A 492 -19.80 15.55 -4.61
N GLY A 493 -18.48 15.38 -4.64
CA GLY A 493 -17.65 15.84 -5.76
C GLY A 493 -17.45 14.73 -6.79
N SER A 494 -17.23 15.13 -8.04
CA SER A 494 -17.04 14.22 -9.16
C SER A 494 -16.07 14.79 -10.20
N ASP A 495 -15.81 14.02 -11.24
CA ASP A 495 -15.11 14.49 -12.44
C ASP A 495 -15.94 15.45 -13.33
N ARG A 496 -17.15 15.81 -12.87
CA ARG A 496 -18.11 16.71 -13.51
C ARG A 496 -18.70 17.73 -12.55
N GLY A 497 -17.90 18.24 -11.63
CA GLY A 497 -18.37 19.20 -10.64
C GLY A 497 -19.03 18.54 -9.44
N LEU A 498 -20.13 19.13 -8.97
CA LEU A 498 -20.75 18.85 -7.69
C LEU A 498 -22.15 18.25 -7.85
N GLN A 499 -22.53 17.35 -6.95
CA GLN A 499 -23.89 16.82 -6.83
C GLN A 499 -24.38 17.03 -5.39
N LEU A 500 -25.38 17.90 -5.21
CA LEU A 500 -26.03 18.14 -3.92
C LEU A 500 -27.32 17.33 -3.82
N PHE A 501 -27.54 16.68 -2.68
CA PHE A 501 -28.69 15.84 -2.41
C PHE A 501 -29.39 16.31 -1.13
N ALA A 502 -30.59 16.86 -1.30
CA ALA A 502 -31.42 17.34 -0.21
C ALA A 502 -32.14 16.17 0.49
N ASN A 503 -32.10 16.14 1.82
CA ASN A 503 -32.76 15.09 2.61
C ASN A 503 -34.27 15.36 2.73
N ARG A 504 -35.09 14.32 2.48
CA ARG A 504 -36.56 14.41 2.50
C ARG A 504 -37.15 13.92 3.82
N GLU A 505 -36.73 14.53 4.91
CA GLU A 505 -37.18 14.22 6.27
C GLU A 505 -36.93 12.76 6.68
N GLY A 506 -35.76 12.19 6.35
CA GLY A 506 -35.38 10.82 6.71
C GLY A 506 -36.08 9.74 5.89
N ARG A 507 -36.63 10.08 4.71
CA ARG A 507 -37.26 9.15 3.75
C ARG A 507 -36.38 8.83 2.54
N GLY A 508 -35.19 9.42 2.47
CA GLY A 508 -34.30 9.41 1.31
C GLY A 508 -33.96 10.83 0.87
N PHE A 509 -33.34 10.93 -0.29
CA PHE A 509 -32.73 12.14 -0.82
C PHE A 509 -33.26 12.48 -2.21
N VAL A 510 -33.15 13.75 -2.59
CA VAL A 510 -33.43 14.23 -3.94
C VAL A 510 -32.28 15.10 -4.41
N GLN A 511 -31.82 14.90 -5.64
CA GLN A 511 -30.74 15.72 -6.19
C GLN A 511 -31.24 17.14 -6.44
N GLN A 512 -30.59 18.12 -5.81
CA GLN A 512 -30.80 19.54 -6.02
C GLN A 512 -29.88 20.08 -7.11
N ARG A 513 -30.36 21.06 -7.88
CA ARG A 513 -29.55 21.76 -8.87
C ARG A 513 -28.59 22.75 -8.20
N ILE A 514 -27.42 22.94 -8.80
CA ILE A 514 -26.47 24.01 -8.47
C ILE A 514 -26.33 24.86 -9.73
N ASP A 515 -26.83 26.09 -9.71
CA ASP A 515 -26.92 26.96 -10.88
C ASP A 515 -25.66 27.81 -11.07
N VAL A 516 -24.51 27.15 -11.20
CA VAL A 516 -23.21 27.77 -11.49
C VAL A 516 -22.74 27.35 -12.90
N PRO A 517 -22.71 28.28 -13.87
CA PRO A 517 -22.29 27.95 -15.24
C PRO A 517 -20.85 27.43 -15.30
N GLY A 518 -20.64 26.31 -16.00
CA GLY A 518 -19.31 25.72 -16.21
C GLY A 518 -18.83 24.85 -15.05
N LEU A 519 -19.64 24.61 -14.01
CA LEU A 519 -19.25 23.74 -12.89
C LEU A 519 -18.92 22.31 -13.34
N GLU A 520 -19.58 21.84 -14.41
CA GLU A 520 -19.41 20.52 -15.01
C GLU A 520 -18.03 20.28 -15.66
N GLN A 521 -17.23 21.34 -15.80
CA GLN A 521 -15.87 21.24 -16.34
C GLN A 521 -14.83 20.87 -15.26
N PHE A 522 -15.14 21.10 -13.98
CA PHE A 522 -14.19 20.87 -12.89
C PHE A 522 -14.09 19.38 -12.55
N TYR A 523 -12.85 18.91 -12.43
CA TYR A 523 -12.56 17.66 -11.74
C TYR A 523 -12.40 17.96 -10.25
N VAL A 524 -13.45 17.73 -9.47
CA VAL A 524 -13.48 18.08 -8.04
C VAL A 524 -12.76 17.00 -7.24
N SER A 525 -11.75 17.43 -6.47
CA SER A 525 -10.95 16.53 -5.64
C SER A 525 -11.37 16.53 -4.18
N LEU A 526 -11.92 17.63 -3.67
CA LEU A 526 -12.32 17.80 -2.28
C LEU A 526 -13.56 18.69 -2.20
N VAL A 527 -14.49 18.37 -1.29
CA VAL A 527 -15.67 19.18 -0.99
C VAL A 527 -15.85 19.29 0.52
N ALA A 528 -16.35 20.42 1.02
CA ALA A 528 -16.73 20.61 2.41
C ALA A 528 -17.97 21.52 2.50
N LEU A 529 -18.76 21.32 3.56
CA LEU A 529 -19.92 22.16 3.90
C LEU A 529 -19.60 22.92 5.20
N VAL A 530 -19.28 24.21 5.07
CA VAL A 530 -18.76 25.05 6.17
C VAL A 530 -19.29 26.48 6.02
N ASP A 531 -19.50 27.18 7.14
CA ASP A 531 -19.99 28.57 7.15
C ASP A 531 -18.79 29.54 7.09
N LEU A 532 -18.43 29.98 5.88
CA LEU A 532 -17.21 30.77 5.64
C LEU A 532 -17.44 32.29 5.68
N ASP A 533 -18.69 32.75 5.51
CA ASP A 533 -19.06 34.17 5.66
C ASP A 533 -19.72 34.52 7.00
N GLY A 534 -19.91 33.53 7.88
CA GLY A 534 -20.37 33.71 9.26
C GLY A 534 -21.87 33.99 9.37
N ASP A 535 -22.64 33.78 8.31
CA ASP A 535 -24.07 34.12 8.27
C ASP A 535 -24.96 33.08 8.98
N GLY A 536 -24.43 31.90 9.28
CA GLY A 536 -25.13 30.79 9.91
C GLY A 536 -25.73 29.80 8.93
N LEU A 537 -25.41 29.87 7.64
CA LEU A 537 -25.71 28.89 6.61
C LEU A 537 -24.43 28.17 6.19
N LEU A 538 -24.54 26.91 5.75
CA LEU A 538 -23.38 26.16 5.27
C LEU A 538 -23.11 26.47 3.80
N ASP A 539 -21.90 26.93 3.49
CA ASP A 539 -21.40 27.18 2.13
C ASP A 539 -20.73 25.94 1.55
N ILE A 540 -20.64 25.91 0.22
CA ILE A 540 -19.91 24.84 -0.48
C ILE A 540 -18.48 25.31 -0.75
N PHE A 541 -17.51 24.70 -0.06
CA PHE A 541 -16.09 24.81 -0.41
C PHE A 541 -15.67 23.62 -1.27
N PHE A 542 -14.89 23.84 -2.34
CA PHE A 542 -14.31 22.74 -3.10
C PHE A 542 -12.96 23.08 -3.73
N SER A 543 -12.16 22.04 -3.95
CA SER A 543 -10.90 22.09 -4.68
C SER A 543 -11.01 21.29 -5.97
N ALA A 544 -10.42 21.80 -7.05
CA ALA A 544 -10.46 21.21 -8.36
C ALA A 544 -9.07 21.05 -8.99
N TYR A 545 -8.85 19.91 -9.64
CA TYR A 545 -7.59 19.57 -10.28
C TYR A 545 -7.21 20.62 -11.34
N ARG A 546 -6.03 21.22 -11.17
CA ARG A 546 -5.44 22.27 -12.02
C ARG A 546 -6.28 23.55 -12.14
N ALA A 547 -7.31 23.70 -11.32
CA ALA A 547 -8.20 24.85 -11.37
C ALA A 547 -8.21 25.65 -10.06
N GLY A 548 -7.70 25.11 -8.95
CA GLY A 548 -7.62 25.81 -7.67
C GLY A 548 -8.80 25.54 -6.74
N GLN A 549 -9.05 26.46 -5.83
CA GLN A 549 -10.03 26.36 -4.76
C GLN A 549 -11.13 27.41 -4.94
N TYR A 550 -12.37 27.04 -4.59
CA TYR A 550 -13.55 27.85 -4.83
C TYR A 550 -14.54 27.72 -3.67
N VAL A 551 -15.38 28.74 -3.52
CA VAL A 551 -16.52 28.75 -2.61
C VAL A 551 -17.79 29.15 -3.34
N ILE A 552 -18.91 28.50 -3.01
CA ILE A 552 -20.25 28.89 -3.41
C ILE A 552 -21.02 29.24 -2.14
N TYR A 553 -21.22 30.53 -1.90
CA TYR A 553 -21.93 30.98 -0.71
C TYR A 553 -23.42 30.68 -0.81
N ASN A 554 -23.98 30.24 0.31
CA ASN A 554 -25.35 29.81 0.41
C ASN A 554 -26.32 31.02 0.35
N ASP A 555 -27.36 30.95 -0.48
CA ASP A 555 -28.45 31.93 -0.54
C ASP A 555 -29.79 31.30 -0.13
N GLY A 556 -29.90 30.94 1.15
CA GLY A 556 -31.12 30.36 1.72
C GLY A 556 -31.46 28.98 1.14
N GLY A 557 -30.45 28.12 1.04
CA GLY A 557 -30.54 26.79 0.45
C GLY A 557 -30.34 26.75 -1.07
N ARG A 558 -30.04 27.89 -1.71
CA ARG A 558 -29.78 27.98 -3.16
C ARG A 558 -28.31 28.25 -3.43
N PHE A 559 -27.79 27.65 -4.50
CA PHE A 559 -26.41 27.81 -4.93
C PHE A 559 -26.37 28.25 -6.39
N HIS A 560 -25.87 29.45 -6.65
CA HIS A 560 -25.90 30.05 -7.99
C HIS A 560 -24.66 30.90 -8.30
N GLY A 561 -24.38 31.13 -9.58
CA GLY A 561 -23.16 31.82 -10.04
C GLY A 561 -22.94 33.23 -9.49
N GLY A 562 -24.00 33.93 -9.05
CA GLY A 562 -23.87 35.25 -8.39
C GLY A 562 -23.21 35.22 -7.01
N ARG A 563 -23.03 34.05 -6.39
CA ARG A 563 -22.37 33.84 -5.10
C ARG A 563 -21.18 32.86 -5.22
N PHE A 564 -20.58 32.79 -6.40
CA PHE A 564 -19.41 31.96 -6.70
C PHE A 564 -18.13 32.79 -6.61
N GLN A 565 -17.15 32.34 -5.83
CA GLN A 565 -15.85 33.02 -5.66
C GLN A 565 -14.69 32.05 -5.84
N GLU A 566 -13.70 32.47 -6.62
CA GLU A 566 -12.38 31.83 -6.70
C GLU A 566 -11.50 32.30 -5.55
N LEU A 567 -10.78 31.37 -4.93
CA LEU A 567 -9.90 31.63 -3.80
C LEU A 567 -8.42 31.67 -4.26
N PRO A 568 -7.53 32.33 -3.50
CA PRO A 568 -6.11 32.34 -3.82
C PRO A 568 -5.50 30.93 -3.89
N ASN A 569 -4.81 30.63 -4.98
CA ASN A 569 -4.11 29.35 -5.17
C ASN A 569 -2.61 29.47 -4.84
N THR A 570 -2.00 28.38 -4.39
CA THR A 570 -0.57 28.26 -4.06
C THR A 570 0.31 27.91 -5.27
N GLY A 571 -0.31 27.47 -6.37
CA GLY A 571 0.37 26.91 -7.54
C GLY A 571 0.46 25.37 -7.52
N ALA A 572 -0.10 24.71 -6.51
CA ALA A 572 -0.22 23.25 -6.45
C ALA A 572 -1.18 22.72 -7.54
N ASN A 573 -1.04 21.43 -7.89
CA ASN A 573 -1.97 20.81 -8.85
C ASN A 573 -3.38 20.68 -8.27
N LEU A 574 -3.49 20.45 -6.96
CA LEU A 574 -4.74 20.58 -6.20
C LEU A 574 -4.43 20.69 -4.69
N ALA A 575 -5.40 21.19 -3.93
CA ALA A 575 -5.52 20.82 -2.52
C ALA A 575 -6.32 19.52 -2.43
N ASN A 576 -5.72 18.48 -1.85
CA ASN A 576 -6.34 17.17 -1.67
C ASN A 576 -6.72 16.88 -0.20
N ALA A 577 -6.41 17.81 0.70
CA ALA A 577 -6.92 17.84 2.05
C ALA A 577 -7.23 19.29 2.44
N ALA A 578 -8.18 19.46 3.36
CA ALA A 578 -8.47 20.73 3.98
C ALA A 578 -8.87 20.56 5.44
N ALA A 579 -8.54 21.55 6.26
CA ALA A 579 -9.07 21.69 7.62
C ALA A 579 -9.56 23.12 7.82
N PHE A 580 -10.62 23.27 8.61
CA PHE A 580 -11.24 24.56 8.89
C PHE A 580 -11.18 24.85 10.39
N GLY A 581 -10.85 26.08 10.75
CA GLY A 581 -10.76 26.54 12.13
C GLY A 581 -10.40 28.00 12.20
N ASP A 582 -10.76 28.66 13.30
CA ASP A 582 -10.40 30.06 13.57
C ASP A 582 -9.01 30.06 14.23
N LEU A 583 -7.95 30.24 13.44
CA LEU A 583 -6.57 30.06 13.92
C LEU A 583 -6.05 31.31 14.64
N ASP A 584 -6.41 32.51 14.16
CA ASP A 584 -5.96 33.77 14.76
C ASP A 584 -6.92 34.36 15.80
N GLY A 585 -8.10 33.74 15.99
CA GLY A 585 -9.06 34.08 17.02
C GLY A 585 -9.92 35.29 16.69
N ASP A 586 -10.09 35.60 15.40
CA ASP A 586 -10.84 36.76 14.92
C ASP A 586 -12.34 36.48 14.68
N GLY A 587 -12.74 35.22 14.76
CA GLY A 587 -14.11 34.73 14.62
C GLY A 587 -14.46 34.21 13.22
N ASP A 588 -13.60 34.42 12.22
CA ASP A 588 -13.77 33.90 10.87
C ASP A 588 -13.06 32.53 10.75
N LEU A 589 -13.58 31.63 9.91
CA LEU A 589 -12.92 30.34 9.67
C LEU A 589 -11.80 30.50 8.64
N ASP A 590 -10.58 30.14 9.04
CA ASP A 590 -9.43 29.97 8.16
C ASP A 590 -9.43 28.57 7.52
N VAL A 591 -8.74 28.46 6.38
CA VAL A 591 -8.65 27.19 5.64
C VAL A 591 -7.21 26.74 5.53
N VAL A 592 -6.87 25.61 6.14
CA VAL A 592 -5.61 24.93 5.89
C VAL A 592 -5.73 24.13 4.59
N LEU A 593 -4.82 24.35 3.65
CA LEU A 593 -4.73 23.64 2.37
C LEU A 593 -3.61 22.60 2.41
N GLY A 594 -4.00 21.32 2.38
CA GLY A 594 -3.10 20.19 2.13
C GLY A 594 -2.87 20.02 0.63
N ASN A 595 -1.74 20.52 0.16
CA ASN A 595 -1.41 20.54 -1.26
C ASN A 595 -0.81 19.21 -1.73
N TRP A 596 -1.15 18.86 -2.96
CA TRP A 596 -0.78 17.60 -3.59
C TRP A 596 -0.45 17.84 -5.06
N SER A 597 0.53 17.10 -5.60
CA SER A 597 1.03 17.34 -6.95
C SER A 597 1.01 16.11 -7.84
N SER A 598 1.72 15.04 -7.52
CA SER A 598 1.81 13.90 -8.47
C SER A 598 1.96 12.53 -7.83
N GLY A 599 2.16 12.48 -6.52
CA GLY A 599 2.34 11.26 -5.74
C GLY A 599 3.47 10.39 -6.30
N ARG A 600 3.21 9.09 -6.50
CA ARG A 600 4.25 8.10 -6.91
C ARG A 600 5.02 8.45 -8.19
N TRP A 601 4.49 9.33 -9.05
CA TRP A 601 5.19 9.77 -10.26
C TRP A 601 6.36 10.69 -9.96
N ASN A 602 6.26 11.48 -8.89
CA ASN A 602 7.37 12.22 -8.32
C ASN A 602 7.37 12.01 -6.80
N PRO A 603 8.00 10.93 -6.30
CA PRO A 603 7.98 10.61 -4.88
C PRO A 603 8.47 11.75 -3.99
N GLN A 604 9.37 12.60 -4.50
CA GLN A 604 9.78 13.85 -3.86
C GLN A 604 9.02 15.02 -4.48
N PRO A 605 8.04 15.61 -3.79
CA PRO A 605 7.21 16.66 -4.38
C PRO A 605 8.04 17.92 -4.71
N PRO A 606 7.64 18.69 -5.74
CA PRO A 606 8.18 20.03 -5.96
C PRO A 606 7.67 21.02 -4.90
N ASP A 607 8.28 22.21 -4.82
CA ASP A 607 7.88 23.24 -3.84
C ASP A 607 6.44 23.72 -4.01
N ALA A 608 5.86 23.57 -5.21
CA ALA A 608 4.47 23.89 -5.48
C ALA A 608 3.49 23.11 -4.57
N SER A 609 3.88 21.93 -4.08
CA SER A 609 3.06 21.13 -3.16
C SER A 609 3.18 21.57 -1.68
N ARG A 610 3.84 22.69 -1.39
CA ARG A 610 3.92 23.20 -0.03
C ARG A 610 2.55 23.61 0.47
N ASN A 611 2.19 23.12 1.66
CA ASN A 611 0.91 23.44 2.31
C ASN A 611 0.79 24.93 2.62
N ALA A 612 -0.44 25.40 2.76
CA ALA A 612 -0.71 26.81 3.00
C ALA A 612 -1.94 27.00 3.88
N ILE A 613 -2.09 28.20 4.41
CA ILE A 613 -3.32 28.69 5.05
C ILE A 613 -3.92 29.74 4.13
N LEU A 614 -5.25 29.71 3.98
CA LEU A 614 -6.04 30.83 3.51
C LEU A 614 -6.62 31.53 4.73
N TRP A 615 -6.02 32.67 5.08
CA TRP A 615 -6.51 33.55 6.13
C TRP A 615 -7.77 34.25 5.66
N ASN A 616 -8.86 34.14 6.41
CA ASN A 616 -10.16 34.69 6.06
C ASN A 616 -10.48 35.94 6.88
N ASP A 617 -10.52 37.11 6.24
CA ASP A 617 -11.01 38.35 6.88
C ASP A 617 -12.35 38.72 6.23
N ARG A 618 -13.44 38.16 6.77
CA ARG A 618 -14.83 38.36 6.34
C ARG A 618 -15.04 38.14 4.84
N GLY A 619 -14.63 36.98 4.35
CA GLY A 619 -14.72 36.57 2.94
C GLY A 619 -13.58 37.08 2.04
N ARG A 620 -12.62 37.83 2.60
CA ARG A 620 -11.38 38.20 1.90
C ARG A 620 -10.26 37.26 2.29
N PHE A 621 -9.80 36.47 1.33
CA PHE A 621 -8.77 35.46 1.57
C PHE A 621 -7.36 35.95 1.22
N ARG A 622 -6.40 35.67 2.10
CA ARG A 622 -4.96 35.82 1.84
C ARG A 622 -4.27 34.47 2.03
N VAL A 623 -3.50 34.05 1.05
CA VAL A 623 -2.69 32.82 1.14
C VAL A 623 -1.37 33.06 1.86
N GLU A 624 -0.99 32.11 2.72
CA GLU A 624 0.30 32.05 3.39
C GLU A 624 0.85 30.62 3.35
N ARG A 625 2.06 30.43 2.81
CA ARG A 625 2.68 29.10 2.75
C ARG A 625 3.24 28.70 4.11
N LEU A 626 2.97 27.48 4.52
CA LEU A 626 3.43 26.94 5.80
C LEU A 626 4.93 26.62 5.78
N PRO A 627 5.64 26.82 6.92
CA PRO A 627 7.00 26.32 7.10
C PRO A 627 6.98 24.78 7.14
N GLY A 628 8.04 24.11 6.69
CA GLY A 628 8.11 22.64 6.66
C GLY A 628 8.53 22.09 5.31
N VAL A 629 8.37 20.79 5.08
CA VAL A 629 8.65 20.17 3.78
C VAL A 629 7.42 20.23 2.87
N PRO A 630 7.56 20.37 1.53
CA PRO A 630 6.44 20.22 0.61
C PRO A 630 5.76 18.86 0.75
N GLY A 631 4.43 18.87 0.68
CA GLY A 631 3.59 17.70 0.94
C GLY A 631 3.20 16.95 -0.33
N GLU A 632 2.91 15.66 -0.18
CA GLU A 632 1.89 15.00 -0.98
C GLU A 632 0.74 14.75 -0.01
N THR A 633 0.14 15.85 0.46
CA THR A 633 -0.74 15.85 1.64
C THR A 633 -2.10 15.28 1.31
N LEU A 634 -2.54 14.31 2.11
CA LEU A 634 -3.82 13.61 1.96
C LEU A 634 -4.76 13.82 3.14
N SER A 635 -4.25 14.30 4.27
CA SER A 635 -5.06 14.66 5.44
C SER A 635 -4.46 15.87 6.16
N THR A 636 -5.34 16.74 6.64
CA THR A 636 -5.02 17.86 7.53
C THR A 636 -6.09 17.91 8.61
N LEU A 637 -5.69 18.02 9.87
CA LEU A 637 -6.60 18.12 11.02
C LEU A 637 -6.17 19.29 11.92
N LEU A 638 -7.15 20.11 12.31
CA LEU A 638 -7.01 21.08 13.39
C LEU A 638 -7.64 20.50 14.65
N SER A 639 -6.88 20.44 15.74
CA SER A 639 -7.30 19.89 17.03
C SER A 639 -6.38 20.42 18.12
N ASP A 640 -6.90 20.81 19.28
CA ASP A 640 -6.08 21.24 20.42
C ASP A 640 -5.58 20.00 21.18
N ILE A 641 -4.41 19.49 20.79
CA ILE A 641 -3.86 18.21 21.27
C ILE A 641 -3.06 18.36 22.57
N ASN A 642 -2.66 19.58 22.92
CA ASN A 642 -1.90 19.86 24.13
C ASN A 642 -2.76 20.47 25.27
N GLY A 643 -4.01 20.86 24.98
CA GLY A 643 -4.97 21.39 25.94
C GLY A 643 -4.73 22.84 26.34
N ASP A 644 -3.96 23.61 25.56
CA ASP A 644 -3.65 25.01 25.85
C ASP A 644 -4.70 26.00 25.34
N GLY A 645 -5.66 25.52 24.54
CA GLY A 645 -6.77 26.30 23.99
C GLY A 645 -6.49 26.91 22.63
N HIS A 646 -5.33 26.66 22.01
CA HIS A 646 -5.04 26.97 20.63
C HIS A 646 -5.19 25.72 19.74
N LEU A 647 -5.64 25.90 18.50
CA LEU A 647 -5.71 24.79 17.56
C LEU A 647 -4.31 24.42 17.06
N ASP A 648 -3.93 23.15 17.24
CA ASP A 648 -2.73 22.58 16.67
C ASP A 648 -3.03 22.02 15.28
N LEU A 649 -2.02 21.98 14.39
CA LEU A 649 -2.17 21.46 13.03
C LEU A 649 -1.41 20.15 12.85
N LEU A 650 -2.14 19.11 12.42
CA LEU A 650 -1.61 17.81 12.05
C LEU A 650 -1.70 17.64 10.54
N VAL A 651 -0.61 17.26 9.89
CA VAL A 651 -0.51 17.10 8.42
C VAL A 651 -0.03 15.69 8.10
N GLY A 652 -0.87 14.95 7.39
CA GLY A 652 -0.61 13.61 6.89
C GLY A 652 -0.12 13.60 5.44
N ASN A 653 1.11 13.16 5.22
CA ASN A 653 1.75 13.07 3.92
C ASN A 653 1.90 11.63 3.42
N ASP A 654 1.83 11.46 2.10
CA ASP A 654 2.11 10.19 1.41
C ASP A 654 3.58 10.13 0.94
N PHE A 655 4.07 8.92 0.66
CA PHE A 655 5.41 8.62 0.10
C PHE A 655 6.62 8.96 0.98
N VAL A 656 7.50 9.88 0.53
CA VAL A 656 8.80 10.15 1.18
C VAL A 656 8.78 11.43 1.99
N SER A 657 7.72 12.23 1.89
CA SER A 657 7.51 13.40 2.72
C SER A 657 7.03 12.96 4.10
N PRO A 658 7.73 13.30 5.20
CA PRO A 658 7.28 12.99 6.54
C PRO A 658 5.99 13.76 6.88
N ASP A 659 5.19 13.19 7.78
CA ASP A 659 4.11 13.91 8.44
C ASP A 659 4.66 15.12 9.20
N VAL A 660 3.86 16.17 9.29
CA VAL A 660 4.25 17.43 9.91
C VAL A 660 3.22 17.83 10.96
N PHE A 661 3.70 18.26 12.12
CA PHE A 661 2.88 18.68 13.25
C PHE A 661 3.28 20.09 13.65
N TYR A 662 2.31 20.92 14.02
CA TYR A 662 2.53 22.28 14.49
C TYR A 662 1.75 22.51 15.76
N LEU A 663 2.40 23.13 16.75
CA LEU A 663 1.70 23.64 17.92
C LEU A 663 1.14 25.03 17.64
N GLY A 664 -0.12 25.24 17.99
CA GLY A 664 -0.81 26.52 17.92
C GLY A 664 -0.30 27.51 18.96
N GLY A 665 -0.55 28.79 18.72
CA GLY A 665 -0.23 29.86 19.65
C GLY A 665 -0.89 31.17 19.26
N ASP A 666 -0.63 32.21 20.06
CA ASP A 666 -1.24 33.53 19.90
C ASP A 666 -1.18 34.07 18.46
N GLY A 667 -2.33 34.57 17.97
CA GLY A 667 -2.46 35.19 16.65
C GLY A 667 -2.23 34.22 15.48
N GLY A 668 -2.58 32.95 15.63
CA GLY A 668 -2.50 31.95 14.57
C GLY A 668 -1.08 31.45 14.29
N LYS A 669 -0.15 31.65 15.23
CA LYS A 669 1.22 31.17 15.08
C LYS A 669 1.24 29.65 15.13
N LEU A 670 1.91 29.04 14.15
CA LEU A 670 2.11 27.59 14.07
C LEU A 670 3.60 27.26 14.22
N ASP A 671 3.99 26.73 15.39
CA ASP A 671 5.36 26.32 15.70
C ASP A 671 5.59 24.87 15.31
N LEU A 672 6.54 24.64 14.39
CA LEU A 672 6.87 23.31 13.88
C LEU A 672 7.37 22.38 15.01
N VAL A 673 6.75 21.20 15.13
CA VAL A 673 7.21 20.15 16.05
C VAL A 673 8.36 19.38 15.40
N GLU A 674 9.53 19.48 16.01
CA GLU A 674 10.73 18.76 15.57
C GLU A 674 10.96 17.50 16.43
N ARG A 675 11.64 16.50 15.86
CA ARG A 675 12.01 15.24 16.52
C ARG A 675 12.68 15.44 17.88
N GLU A 676 13.51 16.47 18.02
CA GLU A 676 14.26 16.75 19.25
C GLU A 676 13.36 17.17 20.42
N MET A 677 12.13 17.63 20.14
CA MET A 677 11.15 18.00 21.15
C MET A 677 10.55 16.79 21.87
N GLY A 678 10.57 15.60 21.25
CA GLY A 678 10.10 14.36 21.86
C GLY A 678 8.59 14.27 22.10
N ILE A 679 7.78 15.18 21.53
CA ILE A 679 6.32 15.21 21.67
C ILE A 679 5.68 14.06 20.89
N ILE A 680 6.03 13.94 19.60
CA ILE A 680 5.57 12.88 18.70
C ILE A 680 6.70 11.86 18.53
N PRO A 681 6.52 10.59 18.96
CA PRO A 681 7.60 9.61 18.92
C PRO A 681 7.94 9.18 17.47
N HIS A 682 6.91 9.01 16.65
CA HIS A 682 6.98 8.67 15.23
C HIS A 682 5.59 8.84 14.59
N ALA A 683 5.56 8.88 13.26
CA ALA A 683 4.37 8.98 12.43
C ALA A 683 4.41 7.96 11.28
N THR A 684 3.43 7.96 10.38
CA THR A 684 3.34 6.95 9.31
C THR A 684 4.08 7.38 8.04
N THR A 685 4.25 6.45 7.09
CA THR A 685 4.94 6.74 5.81
C THR A 685 3.98 7.01 4.66
N THR A 686 2.77 6.45 4.75
CA THR A 686 1.75 6.56 3.70
C THR A 686 0.44 7.05 4.30
N THR A 687 0.50 8.19 4.97
CA THR A 687 -0.60 8.72 5.78
C THR A 687 -1.77 9.11 4.87
N MET A 688 -2.92 8.51 5.13
CA MET A 688 -4.14 8.77 4.34
C MET A 688 -5.16 9.57 5.16
N SER A 689 -5.24 9.32 6.47
CA SER A 689 -6.22 9.96 7.36
C SER A 689 -5.64 10.14 8.76
N ILE A 690 -6.08 11.21 9.42
CA ILE A 690 -5.74 11.53 10.80
C ILE A 690 -7.05 11.86 11.52
N ASP A 691 -7.27 11.31 12.70
CA ASP A 691 -8.39 11.69 13.53
C ASP A 691 -7.99 11.79 15.01
N SER A 692 -8.66 12.66 15.76
CA SER A 692 -8.47 12.82 17.21
C SER A 692 -9.74 12.54 17.99
N ALA A 693 -9.64 11.86 19.13
CA ALA A 693 -10.79 11.50 19.96
C ALA A 693 -10.37 11.14 21.39
N ASP A 694 -11.24 11.40 22.35
CA ASP A 694 -11.17 10.82 23.70
C ASP A 694 -11.77 9.41 23.65
N ILE A 695 -10.92 8.37 23.60
CA ILE A 695 -11.36 6.98 23.42
C ILE A 695 -11.57 6.23 24.73
N ASN A 696 -11.08 6.78 25.84
CA ASN A 696 -11.08 6.14 27.16
C ASN A 696 -11.84 6.96 28.23
N ASN A 697 -12.47 8.06 27.81
CA ASN A 697 -13.23 8.99 28.63
C ASN A 697 -12.40 9.59 29.77
N ASP A 698 -11.14 9.94 29.50
CA ASP A 698 -10.24 10.62 30.45
C ASP A 698 -10.07 12.13 30.17
N LEU A 699 -10.82 12.65 29.19
CA LEU A 699 -10.81 14.04 28.72
C LEU A 699 -9.52 14.48 28.01
N LEU A 700 -8.64 13.55 27.66
CA LEU A 700 -7.50 13.79 26.78
C LEU A 700 -7.81 13.21 25.39
N LEU A 701 -7.22 13.81 24.35
CA LEU A 701 -7.43 13.36 22.98
C LEU A 701 -6.28 12.44 22.56
N GLU A 702 -6.62 11.23 22.14
CA GLU A 702 -5.76 10.37 21.36
C GLU A 702 -5.72 10.82 19.89
N ILE A 703 -4.64 10.48 19.18
CA ILE A 703 -4.50 10.71 17.73
C ILE A 703 -4.33 9.37 17.02
N TYR A 704 -5.21 9.07 16.08
CA TYR A 704 -5.07 7.93 15.17
C TYR A 704 -4.57 8.39 13.81
N ILE A 705 -3.55 7.70 13.29
CA ILE A 705 -2.95 7.97 11.99
C ILE A 705 -3.04 6.69 11.16
N ALA A 706 -3.84 6.74 10.10
CA ALA A 706 -4.11 5.61 9.22
C ALA A 706 -3.18 5.63 7.99
N GLN A 707 -2.62 4.47 7.65
CA GLN A 707 -1.78 4.26 6.48
C GLN A 707 -2.02 2.90 5.83
N ILE A 708 -1.27 2.62 4.75
CA ILE A 708 -1.32 1.32 4.09
C ILE A 708 -0.59 0.27 4.96
N THR A 709 -1.32 -0.69 5.51
CA THR A 709 -0.79 -1.85 6.25
C THR A 709 -0.84 -3.16 5.44
N GLY A 710 -1.02 -3.07 4.11
CA GLY A 710 -1.25 -4.16 3.14
C GLY A 710 -0.21 -5.27 3.02
N SER A 711 0.84 -5.25 3.84
CA SER A 711 1.89 -6.28 3.88
C SER A 711 2.27 -6.65 5.31
N ALA A 712 1.46 -6.24 6.29
CA ALA A 712 1.73 -6.51 7.70
C ALA A 712 1.60 -8.01 8.02
N PRO A 713 2.53 -8.60 8.79
CA PRO A 713 2.39 -9.97 9.28
C PRO A 713 1.07 -10.16 10.05
N GLY A 714 0.31 -11.20 9.73
CA GLY A 714 -0.98 -11.51 10.38
C GLY A 714 -2.20 -10.81 9.77
N GLN A 715 -2.01 -9.93 8.77
CA GLN A 715 -3.11 -9.22 8.09
C GLN A 715 -4.19 -10.17 7.55
N ARG A 716 -3.79 -11.29 6.92
CA ARG A 716 -4.71 -12.30 6.37
C ARG A 716 -5.46 -13.11 7.42
N GLU A 717 -4.99 -13.09 8.67
CA GLU A 717 -5.66 -13.76 9.79
C GLU A 717 -6.76 -12.87 10.40
N GLN A 718 -6.66 -11.55 10.20
CA GLN A 718 -7.56 -10.54 10.77
C GLN A 718 -8.58 -9.99 9.76
N MET A 719 -8.41 -10.25 8.46
CA MET A 719 -9.31 -9.72 7.43
C MET A 719 -9.76 -10.78 6.44
N GLU A 720 -11.04 -10.73 6.08
CA GLU A 720 -11.54 -11.44 4.92
C GLU A 720 -11.03 -10.75 3.64
N ILE A 721 -10.48 -11.57 2.74
CA ILE A 721 -9.99 -11.12 1.44
C ILE A 721 -10.73 -11.90 0.37
N ARG A 722 -11.31 -11.19 -0.60
CA ARG A 722 -11.97 -11.76 -1.78
C ARG A 722 -11.16 -11.57 -3.04
N SER A 723 -11.33 -12.49 -3.97
CA SER A 723 -10.72 -12.40 -5.30
C SER A 723 -11.48 -11.42 -6.19
N THR A 724 -10.82 -10.85 -7.21
CA THR A 724 -11.48 -9.96 -8.18
C THR A 724 -12.72 -10.59 -8.83
N ASP A 725 -12.69 -11.90 -9.09
CA ASP A 725 -13.77 -12.62 -9.79
C ASP A 725 -15.07 -12.69 -8.95
N GLU A 726 -14.97 -12.56 -7.63
CA GLU A 726 -16.10 -12.58 -6.70
C GLU A 726 -16.66 -11.19 -6.42
N LEU A 727 -15.88 -10.12 -6.67
CA LEU A 727 -16.21 -8.74 -6.29
C LEU A 727 -17.45 -8.20 -7.04
N CYS A 728 -17.56 -8.46 -8.35
CA CYS A 728 -18.75 -8.04 -9.09
C CYS A 728 -20.03 -8.80 -8.64
N GLY A 729 -19.90 -9.84 -7.82
CA GLY A 729 -21.02 -10.52 -7.17
C GLY A 729 -21.69 -9.73 -6.04
N GLU A 730 -21.04 -8.68 -5.53
CA GLU A 730 -21.63 -7.82 -4.47
C GLU A 730 -22.70 -6.88 -4.99
N TYR A 731 -22.72 -6.62 -6.30
CA TYR A 731 -23.76 -5.82 -6.92
C TYR A 731 -25.00 -6.70 -7.15
N THR A 732 -26.08 -6.36 -6.45
CA THR A 732 -27.40 -6.96 -6.64
C THR A 732 -28.08 -6.45 -7.92
N ASP A 733 -27.72 -5.23 -8.34
CA ASP A 733 -28.21 -4.61 -9.56
C ASP A 733 -27.46 -5.11 -10.82
N PRO A 734 -28.15 -5.59 -11.87
CA PRO A 734 -27.53 -6.10 -13.08
C PRO A 734 -26.68 -5.07 -13.84
N ASP A 735 -27.07 -3.80 -13.83
CA ASP A 735 -26.36 -2.74 -14.58
C ASP A 735 -25.04 -2.40 -13.89
N TRP A 736 -25.06 -2.28 -12.55
CA TRP A 736 -23.84 -2.14 -11.75
C TRP A 736 -22.91 -3.33 -11.90
N LYS A 737 -23.45 -4.56 -11.89
CA LYS A 737 -22.66 -5.77 -12.10
C LYS A 737 -21.97 -5.77 -13.47
N SER A 738 -22.71 -5.48 -14.54
CA SER A 738 -22.14 -5.43 -15.89
C SER A 738 -21.07 -4.33 -16.02
N ARG A 739 -21.29 -3.15 -15.42
CA ARG A 739 -20.29 -2.08 -15.36
C ARG A 739 -19.03 -2.52 -14.62
N CYS A 740 -19.16 -3.23 -13.51
CA CYS A 740 -18.04 -3.77 -12.77
C CYS A 740 -17.23 -4.76 -13.62
N GLU A 741 -17.89 -5.75 -14.25
CA GLU A 741 -17.24 -6.77 -15.06
C GLU A 741 -16.42 -6.16 -16.20
N HIS A 742 -17.00 -5.18 -16.90
CA HIS A 742 -16.32 -4.47 -17.99
C HIS A 742 -15.11 -3.65 -17.50
N ARG A 743 -15.25 -2.94 -16.37
CA ARG A 743 -14.12 -2.19 -15.77
C ARG A 743 -13.02 -3.13 -15.29
N MET A 744 -13.36 -4.30 -14.74
CA MET A 744 -12.38 -5.29 -14.29
C MET A 744 -11.60 -5.92 -15.44
N GLU A 745 -12.25 -6.15 -16.59
CA GLU A 745 -11.56 -6.60 -17.80
C GLU A 745 -10.52 -5.56 -18.28
N ALA A 746 -10.95 -4.30 -18.43
CA ALA A 746 -10.07 -3.19 -18.82
C ALA A 746 -8.90 -3.05 -17.84
N HIS A 747 -9.17 -3.16 -16.53
CA HIS A 747 -8.16 -3.14 -15.49
C HIS A 747 -7.14 -4.27 -15.64
N ALA A 748 -7.60 -5.52 -15.83
CA ALA A 748 -6.71 -6.67 -15.99
C ALA A 748 -5.75 -6.49 -17.17
N ILE A 749 -6.23 -5.91 -18.27
CA ILE A 749 -5.45 -5.66 -19.49
C ILE A 749 -4.43 -4.54 -19.27
N ILE A 750 -4.84 -3.41 -18.67
CA ILE A 750 -3.95 -2.29 -18.34
C ILE A 750 -2.84 -2.74 -17.37
N ARG A 751 -3.20 -3.51 -16.33
CA ARG A 751 -2.24 -4.06 -15.36
C ARG A 751 -1.26 -5.01 -16.02
N ARG A 752 -1.72 -5.87 -16.93
CA ARG A 752 -0.87 -6.81 -17.68
C ARG A 752 0.11 -6.07 -18.59
N SER A 753 -0.36 -5.08 -19.34
CA SER A 753 0.46 -4.18 -20.17
C SER A 753 1.55 -3.49 -19.34
N GLY A 754 1.17 -2.90 -18.22
CA GLY A 754 2.09 -2.21 -17.31
C GLY A 754 3.10 -3.14 -16.63
N ARG A 755 2.72 -4.36 -16.25
CA ARG A 755 3.62 -5.35 -15.62
C ARG A 755 4.69 -5.83 -16.59
N PHE A 756 4.32 -6.13 -17.83
CA PHE A 756 5.24 -6.68 -18.83
C PHE A 756 5.95 -5.61 -19.68
N ARG A 757 5.64 -4.33 -19.48
CA ARG A 757 6.10 -3.21 -20.32
C ARG A 757 5.79 -3.47 -21.80
N ASP A 758 4.62 -4.04 -22.06
CA ASP A 758 4.21 -4.47 -23.40
C ASP A 758 2.84 -3.93 -23.78
N ALA A 759 2.84 -2.82 -24.52
CA ALA A 759 1.62 -2.19 -25.01
C ALA A 759 0.82 -3.09 -25.97
N LEU A 760 1.44 -4.11 -26.60
CA LEU A 760 0.70 -5.06 -27.45
C LEU A 760 -0.32 -5.88 -26.66
N GLN A 761 -0.16 -6.00 -25.33
CA GLN A 761 -1.16 -6.63 -24.47
C GLN A 761 -2.50 -5.88 -24.51
N CYS A 762 -2.51 -4.58 -24.83
CA CYS A 762 -3.73 -3.80 -24.96
C CYS A 762 -4.63 -4.30 -26.11
N LEU A 763 -4.05 -4.94 -27.15
CA LEU A 763 -4.80 -5.53 -28.26
C LEU A 763 -5.69 -6.70 -27.85
N ALA A 764 -5.50 -7.25 -26.64
CA ALA A 764 -6.34 -8.32 -26.12
C ALA A 764 -7.78 -7.87 -25.80
N SER A 765 -8.01 -6.57 -25.59
CA SER A 765 -9.36 -6.05 -25.33
C SER A 765 -10.12 -5.92 -26.64
N GLU A 766 -11.33 -6.47 -26.71
CA GLU A 766 -12.25 -6.21 -27.82
C GLU A 766 -12.88 -4.81 -27.74
N ASP A 767 -12.90 -4.21 -26.54
CA ASP A 767 -13.30 -2.83 -26.34
C ASP A 767 -12.22 -1.86 -26.84
N LEU A 768 -12.61 -1.04 -27.81
CA LEU A 768 -11.75 -0.04 -28.41
C LEU A 768 -11.35 1.06 -27.40
N GLU A 769 -12.21 1.39 -26.45
CA GLU A 769 -11.93 2.41 -25.43
C GLU A 769 -10.87 1.90 -24.45
N ALA A 770 -11.11 0.76 -23.79
CA ALA A 770 -10.14 0.12 -22.92
C ALA A 770 -8.79 -0.14 -23.62
N ARG A 771 -8.80 -0.53 -24.90
CA ARG A 771 -7.58 -0.71 -25.71
C ARG A 771 -6.83 0.61 -25.92
N ASN A 772 -7.53 1.70 -26.26
CA ASN A 772 -6.94 3.02 -26.46
C ASN A 772 -6.34 3.57 -25.16
N ASP A 773 -7.11 3.48 -24.08
CA ASP A 773 -6.73 3.91 -22.74
C ASP A 773 -5.52 3.15 -22.20
N CYS A 774 -5.50 1.83 -22.39
CA CYS A 774 -4.35 0.98 -22.08
C CYS A 774 -3.09 1.40 -22.85
N THR A 775 -3.24 1.75 -24.12
CA THR A 775 -2.11 2.17 -24.96
C THR A 775 -1.58 3.53 -24.52
N ALA A 776 -2.46 4.50 -24.27
CA ALA A 776 -2.08 5.82 -23.78
C ALA A 776 -1.35 5.74 -22.44
N TYR A 777 -1.86 4.94 -21.49
CA TYR A 777 -1.20 4.71 -20.21
C TYR A 777 0.18 4.04 -20.38
N ALA A 778 0.30 3.06 -21.28
CA ALA A 778 1.57 2.40 -21.56
C ALA A 778 2.62 3.37 -22.12
N LEU A 779 2.22 4.31 -22.98
CA LEU A 779 3.11 5.34 -23.53
C LEU A 779 3.52 6.36 -22.50
N LEU A 780 2.58 6.82 -21.68
CA LEU A 780 2.88 7.71 -20.57
C LEU A 780 3.93 7.09 -19.64
N ARG A 781 3.75 5.82 -19.22
CA ARG A 781 4.74 5.10 -18.43
C ARG A 781 6.08 4.97 -19.16
N ARG A 782 6.03 4.68 -20.45
CA ARG A 782 7.24 4.57 -21.26
C ARG A 782 8.00 5.89 -21.34
N ALA A 783 7.32 7.00 -21.57
CA ALA A 783 7.90 8.34 -21.64
C ALA A 783 8.50 8.76 -20.29
N ALA A 784 7.69 8.76 -19.22
CA ALA A 784 8.04 9.32 -17.93
C ALA A 784 8.86 8.38 -17.03
N GLN A 785 8.58 7.06 -17.00
CA GLN A 785 9.28 6.11 -16.11
C GLN A 785 10.41 5.34 -16.79
N PHE A 786 10.26 4.94 -18.06
CA PHE A 786 11.21 3.99 -18.67
C PHE A 786 12.26 4.65 -19.57
N GLU A 787 11.85 5.51 -20.50
CA GLU A 787 12.77 6.24 -21.39
C GLU A 787 13.31 7.51 -20.73
N ARG A 788 12.56 8.08 -19.77
CA ARG A 788 12.82 9.40 -19.15
C ARG A 788 13.08 10.48 -20.21
N LYS A 789 12.18 10.57 -21.20
CA LYS A 789 12.23 11.55 -22.29
C LYS A 789 10.97 12.38 -22.33
N GLN A 790 11.11 13.66 -21.99
CA GLN A 790 9.99 14.59 -21.94
C GLN A 790 9.35 14.82 -23.31
N GLU A 791 10.12 14.77 -24.41
CA GLU A 791 9.58 15.00 -25.77
C GLU A 791 8.60 13.91 -26.21
N ARG A 792 8.62 12.74 -25.54
CA ARG A 792 7.65 11.67 -25.78
C ARG A 792 6.27 11.98 -25.21
N CYS A 793 6.17 12.89 -24.23
CA CYS A 793 4.88 13.27 -23.66
C CYS A 793 3.99 13.98 -24.69
N ASP A 794 4.60 14.77 -25.59
CA ASP A 794 3.90 15.52 -26.65
C ASP A 794 3.23 14.61 -27.70
N GLU A 795 3.60 13.32 -27.73
CA GLU A 795 3.00 12.35 -28.63
C GLU A 795 1.57 11.99 -28.22
N LEU A 796 1.21 12.11 -26.94
CA LEU A 796 -0.15 11.84 -26.43
C LEU A 796 -1.13 12.89 -27.01
N PRO A 797 -2.24 12.51 -27.68
CA PRO A 797 -3.25 13.46 -28.18
C PRO A 797 -3.96 14.28 -27.09
N ASP A 798 -4.58 15.39 -27.49
CA ASP A 798 -5.23 16.35 -26.58
C ASP A 798 -6.36 15.71 -25.74
N ARG A 799 -7.02 14.65 -26.24
CA ARG A 799 -8.07 13.93 -25.48
C ARG A 799 -7.56 13.29 -24.17
N TRP A 800 -6.25 13.02 -24.07
CA TRP A 800 -5.62 12.57 -22.84
C TRP A 800 -4.77 13.68 -22.23
N GLU A 801 -5.30 14.90 -22.22
CA GLU A 801 -4.64 16.08 -21.65
C GLU A 801 -4.11 15.83 -20.24
N ALA A 802 -4.91 15.18 -19.38
CA ALA A 802 -4.50 14.81 -18.02
C ALA A 802 -3.26 13.89 -18.01
N PHE A 803 -3.15 12.96 -18.96
CA PHE A 803 -1.98 12.09 -19.10
C PHE A 803 -0.79 12.91 -19.59
N ARG A 804 -0.97 13.71 -20.64
CA ARG A 804 0.09 14.57 -21.15
C ARG A 804 0.65 15.47 -20.05
N TYR A 805 -0.23 16.10 -19.27
CA TYR A 805 0.15 16.92 -18.14
C TYR A 805 0.98 16.15 -17.11
N ILE A 806 0.47 15.02 -16.59
CA ILE A 806 1.19 14.21 -15.60
C ILE A 806 2.52 13.70 -16.16
N CYS A 807 2.58 13.38 -17.45
CA CYS A 807 3.81 12.98 -18.11
C CYS A 807 4.86 14.09 -18.05
N HIS A 808 4.52 15.33 -18.42
CA HIS A 808 5.45 16.46 -18.31
C HIS A 808 5.79 16.79 -16.86
N TYR A 809 4.80 16.75 -15.98
CA TYR A 809 4.96 17.05 -14.57
C TYR A 809 5.92 16.08 -13.86
N ALA A 810 5.99 14.83 -14.30
CA ALA A 810 6.96 13.85 -13.80
C ALA A 810 8.43 14.24 -14.09
N PHE A 811 8.69 15.29 -14.88
CA PHE A 811 10.01 15.85 -15.14
C PHE A 811 10.28 17.15 -14.38
N GLU A 812 9.34 17.65 -13.56
CA GLU A 812 9.60 18.80 -12.70
C GLU A 812 10.71 18.49 -11.68
N GLU A 813 11.52 19.49 -11.38
CA GLU A 813 12.61 19.34 -10.42
C GLU A 813 12.02 19.12 -9.01
N PRO A 814 12.39 18.02 -8.33
CA PRO A 814 11.92 17.75 -6.98
C PRO A 814 12.50 18.78 -6.00
N PHE A 815 11.78 19.04 -4.91
CA PHE A 815 12.30 19.89 -3.85
C PHE A 815 13.47 19.19 -3.13
N PRO A 816 14.68 19.79 -3.06
CA PRO A 816 15.84 19.13 -2.49
C PRO A 816 15.77 19.16 -0.96
N PHE A 817 15.28 18.07 -0.34
CA PHE A 817 15.34 17.93 1.12
C PHE A 817 16.79 18.00 1.60
N SER A 818 17.08 18.91 2.51
CA SER A 818 18.36 19.01 3.19
C SER A 818 18.52 17.91 4.24
N ASP A 819 19.76 17.54 4.54
CA ASP A 819 20.04 16.58 5.62
C ASP A 819 19.68 17.15 7.01
N ALA A 820 19.56 18.47 7.13
CA ALA A 820 19.07 19.11 8.34
C ALA A 820 17.56 18.86 8.50
N GLU A 821 16.75 19.10 7.46
CA GLU A 821 15.31 18.82 7.49
C GLU A 821 15.02 17.35 7.77
N ARG A 822 15.73 16.43 7.10
CA ARG A 822 15.59 14.98 7.36
C ARG A 822 15.90 14.56 8.79
N ARG A 823 16.83 15.23 9.48
CA ARG A 823 17.19 14.90 10.86
C ARG A 823 16.18 15.45 11.89
N ARG A 824 15.55 16.58 11.57
CA ARG A 824 14.56 17.25 12.43
C ARG A 824 13.15 16.70 12.23
N ALA A 825 12.86 16.11 11.07
CA ALA A 825 11.58 15.50 10.79
C ALA A 825 11.22 14.38 11.77
N ILE A 826 9.91 14.23 12.03
CA ILE A 826 9.38 13.13 12.83
C ILE A 826 9.72 11.79 12.17
N PRO A 827 10.21 10.79 12.92
CA PRO A 827 10.54 9.48 12.36
C PRO A 827 9.30 8.81 11.74
N GLN A 828 9.47 8.16 10.59
CA GLN A 828 8.38 7.44 9.93
C GLN A 828 8.45 5.95 10.21
N ILE A 829 7.29 5.32 10.39
CA ILE A 829 7.14 3.86 10.48
C ILE A 829 6.30 3.31 9.33
N LEU A 830 6.60 2.08 8.93
CA LEU A 830 5.94 1.35 7.85
C LEU A 830 5.03 0.23 8.39
N ASN A 831 4.08 -0.21 7.56
CA ASN A 831 3.30 -1.44 7.71
C ASN A 831 2.41 -1.53 8.96
N ARG A 832 2.10 -0.42 9.64
CA ARG A 832 1.09 -0.39 10.72
C ARG A 832 0.52 1.01 10.95
N ASN A 833 -0.74 1.08 11.33
CA ASN A 833 -1.35 2.33 11.79
C ASN A 833 -0.79 2.72 13.16
N VAL A 834 -0.90 4.00 13.49
CA VAL A 834 -0.40 4.57 14.75
C VAL A 834 -1.59 5.08 15.56
N LEU A 835 -1.57 4.83 16.88
CA LEU A 835 -2.51 5.38 17.85
C LEU A 835 -1.67 6.00 18.96
N LEU A 836 -1.52 7.31 18.90
CA LEU A 836 -0.78 8.11 19.85
C LEU A 836 -1.67 8.42 21.04
N VAL A 837 -1.27 7.91 22.21
CA VAL A 837 -1.95 8.13 23.48
C VAL A 837 -1.14 9.13 24.30
N PRO A 838 -1.76 10.18 24.89
CA PRO A 838 -1.08 11.10 25.78
C PRO A 838 -0.39 10.39 26.95
N ASP A 839 0.83 10.80 27.28
CA ASP A 839 1.59 10.23 28.41
C ASP A 839 1.37 10.97 29.75
N GLY A 840 0.53 12.01 29.73
CA GLY A 840 0.24 12.90 30.87
C GLY A 840 1.34 13.92 31.18
N GLN A 841 2.42 13.97 30.40
CA GLN A 841 3.57 14.88 30.56
C GLN A 841 3.77 15.79 29.34
N GLY A 842 2.81 15.81 28.41
CA GLY A 842 2.84 16.64 27.21
C GLY A 842 3.47 15.96 25.98
N ALA A 843 3.70 14.64 26.04
CA ALA A 843 4.13 13.84 24.90
C ALA A 843 3.16 12.68 24.63
N PHE A 844 3.42 11.94 23.55
CA PHE A 844 2.60 10.81 23.13
C PHE A 844 3.38 9.49 23.09
N ILE A 845 2.66 8.39 23.29
CA ILE A 845 3.16 7.03 23.13
C ILE A 845 2.30 6.25 22.13
N ASP A 846 2.92 5.54 21.19
CA ASP A 846 2.20 4.66 20.25
C ASP A 846 1.73 3.38 20.95
N ARG A 847 0.41 3.21 21.07
CA ARG A 847 -0.26 2.03 21.65
C ARG A 847 -1.13 1.28 20.65
N ALA A 848 -1.00 1.52 19.34
CA ALA A 848 -1.87 0.90 18.33
C ALA A 848 -1.90 -0.64 18.42
N LYS A 849 -0.74 -1.26 18.64
CA LYS A 849 -0.62 -2.72 18.74
C LYS A 849 -1.21 -3.27 20.03
N GLU A 850 -1.05 -2.54 21.13
CA GLU A 850 -1.58 -2.94 22.43
C GLU A 850 -3.11 -2.86 22.45
N LEU A 851 -3.66 -1.81 21.83
CA LEU A 851 -5.09 -1.55 21.77
C LEU A 851 -5.79 -2.24 20.58
N GLY A 852 -5.06 -2.97 19.74
CA GLY A 852 -5.63 -3.84 18.70
C GLY A 852 -5.96 -3.19 17.35
N VAL A 853 -5.48 -1.95 17.09
CA VAL A 853 -5.83 -1.15 15.90
C VAL A 853 -4.64 -0.87 14.96
N ALA A 854 -3.52 -1.57 15.16
CA ALA A 854 -2.30 -1.41 14.36
C ALA A 854 -2.40 -1.94 12.92
N VAL A 855 -3.31 -2.88 12.66
CA VAL A 855 -3.54 -3.44 11.33
C VAL A 855 -4.84 -2.85 10.84
N GLY A 856 -4.86 -2.28 9.63
CA GLY A 856 -6.07 -1.66 9.08
C GLY A 856 -6.33 -1.97 7.62
N GLY A 857 -5.43 -2.67 6.93
CA GLY A 857 -5.50 -2.91 5.49
C GLY A 857 -4.91 -1.76 4.67
N TRP A 858 -5.37 -1.61 3.43
CA TRP A 858 -5.15 -0.38 2.67
C TRP A 858 -6.09 0.72 3.17
N SER A 859 -5.81 1.26 4.36
CA SER A 859 -6.66 2.22 5.05
C SER A 859 -6.64 3.57 4.33
N TRP A 860 -7.77 3.97 3.76
CA TRP A 860 -7.94 5.29 3.14
C TRP A 860 -8.41 6.34 4.13
N ASN A 861 -9.45 6.01 4.88
CA ASN A 861 -10.04 6.91 5.85
C ASN A 861 -10.34 6.13 7.13
N ALA A 862 -10.15 6.78 8.27
CA ALA A 862 -10.43 6.24 9.59
C ALA A 862 -10.86 7.37 10.51
N LYS A 863 -12.04 7.23 11.14
CA LYS A 863 -12.57 8.18 12.10
C LYS A 863 -13.23 7.50 13.29
N PHE A 864 -13.21 8.20 14.41
CA PHE A 864 -13.87 7.80 15.64
C PHE A 864 -15.32 8.28 15.70
N ALA A 865 -16.21 7.43 16.19
CA ALA A 865 -17.59 7.77 16.52
C ALA A 865 -18.17 6.71 17.47
N ASP A 866 -19.05 7.11 18.39
CA ASP A 866 -19.83 6.19 19.21
C ASP A 866 -21.05 5.74 18.40
N VAL A 867 -20.94 4.62 17.68
CA VAL A 867 -21.99 4.22 16.72
C VAL A 867 -23.07 3.34 17.33
N ASP A 868 -22.84 2.72 18.47
CA ASP A 868 -23.83 1.88 19.14
C ASP A 868 -24.41 2.52 20.42
N ASN A 869 -24.03 3.77 20.69
CA ASN A 869 -24.47 4.60 21.80
C ASN A 869 -24.06 4.04 23.18
N ASP A 870 -22.95 3.30 23.26
CA ASP A 870 -22.50 2.59 24.47
C ASP A 870 -21.53 3.38 25.37
N GLU A 871 -21.39 4.69 25.11
CA GLU A 871 -20.53 5.67 25.80
C GLU A 871 -19.08 5.72 25.30
N TRP A 872 -18.67 4.82 24.41
CA TRP A 872 -17.28 4.70 23.96
C TRP A 872 -17.18 4.92 22.45
N GLN A 873 -16.23 5.75 22.03
CA GLN A 873 -16.02 5.98 20.60
C GLN A 873 -15.34 4.75 19.95
N ASP A 874 -16.01 4.19 18.94
CA ASP A 874 -15.52 3.14 18.07
C ASP A 874 -14.68 3.70 16.93
N LEU A 875 -13.98 2.84 16.19
CA LEU A 875 -13.17 3.22 15.04
C LEU A 875 -13.63 2.47 13.78
N TYR A 876 -14.04 3.20 12.75
CA TYR A 876 -14.32 2.63 11.44
C TYR A 876 -13.22 2.97 10.44
N VAL A 877 -12.76 1.98 9.68
CA VAL A 877 -11.68 2.11 8.71
C VAL A 877 -12.16 1.60 7.35
N VAL A 878 -12.11 2.44 6.32
CA VAL A 878 -12.47 2.05 4.96
C VAL A 878 -11.23 1.69 4.13
N ASN A 879 -11.36 0.65 3.30
CA ASN A 879 -10.26 -0.09 2.72
C ASN A 879 -10.37 -0.33 1.21
N GLY A 880 -9.25 -0.82 0.68
CA GLY A 880 -9.16 -1.50 -0.61
C GLY A 880 -8.14 -0.88 -1.54
N ALA A 881 -7.48 -1.67 -2.36
CA ALA A 881 -6.50 -1.16 -3.32
C ALA A 881 -7.02 -1.32 -4.73
N PHE A 882 -7.42 -0.22 -5.39
CA PHE A 882 -8.02 -0.24 -6.76
C PHE A 882 -7.26 -1.14 -7.75
N ARG A 883 -5.92 -1.24 -7.60
CA ARG A 883 -5.00 -1.97 -8.50
C ARG A 883 -4.72 -3.42 -8.10
N SER A 884 -5.17 -3.86 -6.93
CA SER A 884 -4.94 -5.22 -6.42
C SER A 884 -5.91 -6.22 -7.05
N ALA A 885 -5.51 -7.49 -7.10
CA ALA A 885 -6.43 -8.59 -7.44
C ALA A 885 -7.23 -9.08 -6.21
N ASP A 886 -6.69 -8.82 -5.03
CA ASP A 886 -7.26 -9.21 -3.75
C ASP A 886 -7.88 -7.96 -3.11
N ARG A 887 -9.09 -8.10 -2.56
CA ARG A 887 -9.90 -7.00 -2.03
C ARG A 887 -10.21 -7.25 -0.57
N GLU A 888 -9.79 -6.31 0.27
CA GLU A 888 -9.96 -6.33 1.71
C GLU A 888 -11.31 -5.69 2.05
N SER A 889 -12.01 -6.23 3.05
CA SER A 889 -13.18 -5.54 3.60
C SER A 889 -12.77 -4.25 4.32
N ASN A 890 -13.69 -3.28 4.38
CA ASN A 890 -13.68 -2.26 5.44
C ASN A 890 -13.64 -2.93 6.82
N ILE A 891 -13.13 -2.24 7.83
CA ILE A 891 -12.99 -2.78 9.19
C ILE A 891 -13.71 -1.89 10.19
N PHE A 892 -14.46 -2.50 11.10
CA PHE A 892 -15.06 -1.87 12.26
C PHE A 892 -14.43 -2.41 13.55
N TYR A 893 -13.86 -1.49 14.32
CA TYR A 893 -13.24 -1.73 15.62
C TYR A 893 -14.14 -1.19 16.71
N ARG A 894 -14.81 -2.09 17.43
CA ARG A 894 -15.63 -1.74 18.58
C ARG A 894 -14.79 -1.55 19.84
N ASN A 895 -14.93 -0.41 20.49
CA ASN A 895 -14.25 -0.09 21.74
C ASN A 895 -14.72 -1.00 22.88
N GLN A 896 -13.78 -1.46 23.72
CA GLN A 896 -14.02 -2.40 24.82
C GLN A 896 -14.02 -1.71 26.19
N GLY A 897 -14.67 -0.56 26.27
CA GLY A 897 -14.75 0.26 27.46
C GLY A 897 -13.43 0.96 27.82
N GLY A 898 -12.78 1.57 26.83
CA GLY A 898 -11.52 2.30 26.97
C GLY A 898 -10.26 1.43 27.14
N ARG A 899 -10.40 0.10 27.09
CA ARG A 899 -9.30 -0.85 27.32
C ARG A 899 -8.59 -1.31 26.04
N GLY A 900 -9.17 -1.01 24.88
CA GLY A 900 -8.74 -1.48 23.56
C GLY A 900 -9.93 -1.72 22.64
N PHE A 901 -9.68 -2.26 21.46
CA PHE A 901 -10.68 -2.47 20.43
C PHE A 901 -10.79 -3.94 20.02
N ALA A 902 -11.99 -4.34 19.62
CA ALA A 902 -12.27 -5.64 19.02
C ALA A 902 -12.81 -5.45 17.61
N GLU A 903 -12.27 -6.20 16.65
CA GLU A 903 -12.80 -6.23 15.28
C GLU A 903 -14.15 -6.94 15.26
N GLN A 904 -15.20 -6.28 14.74
CA GLN A 904 -16.59 -6.76 14.73
C GLN A 904 -17.32 -6.38 13.43
N THR A 905 -16.62 -6.32 12.30
CA THR A 905 -17.17 -5.84 11.03
C THR A 905 -18.36 -6.66 10.56
N ARG A 906 -18.26 -7.98 10.63
CA ARG A 906 -19.32 -8.90 10.19
C ARG A 906 -20.53 -8.83 11.09
N GLU A 907 -20.32 -8.87 12.40
CA GLU A 907 -21.36 -8.80 13.41
C GLU A 907 -22.12 -7.47 13.36
N ALA A 908 -21.41 -6.37 13.08
CA ALA A 908 -22.00 -5.06 12.90
C ALA A 908 -22.74 -4.89 11.56
N GLY A 909 -22.54 -5.77 10.58
CA GLY A 909 -23.16 -5.64 9.25
C GLY A 909 -22.45 -4.66 8.30
N LEU A 910 -21.17 -4.37 8.58
CA LEU A 910 -20.35 -3.39 7.85
C LEU A 910 -19.40 -4.00 6.82
N GLU A 911 -19.53 -5.30 6.54
CA GLU A 911 -18.73 -5.99 5.51
C GLU A 911 -18.95 -5.36 4.13
N ASN A 912 -17.84 -4.92 3.53
CA ASN A 912 -17.85 -4.30 2.22
C ASN A 912 -16.47 -4.38 1.58
N PHE A 913 -16.37 -5.06 0.44
CA PHE A 913 -15.11 -5.33 -0.24
C PHE A 913 -14.87 -4.39 -1.44
N LEU A 914 -15.88 -3.58 -1.77
CA LEU A 914 -15.75 -2.50 -2.74
C LEU A 914 -14.80 -1.44 -2.20
N THR A 915 -13.85 -1.02 -3.03
CA THR A 915 -12.84 -0.07 -2.58
C THR A 915 -13.47 1.26 -2.25
N THR A 916 -13.31 1.67 -1.01
CA THR A 916 -13.94 2.86 -0.46
C THR A 916 -12.87 3.76 0.09
N ALA A 917 -12.82 5.00 -0.40
CA ALA A 917 -11.83 5.96 0.03
C ALA A 917 -12.39 6.97 1.03
N ALA A 918 -13.66 7.33 0.91
CA ALA A 918 -14.31 8.37 1.70
C ALA A 918 -15.71 7.95 2.15
N TYR A 919 -16.09 8.42 3.34
CA TYR A 919 -17.41 8.24 3.95
C TYR A 919 -17.72 9.40 4.91
N VAL A 920 -18.97 9.54 5.34
CA VAL A 920 -19.38 10.48 6.39
C VAL A 920 -20.27 9.79 7.41
N TYR A 921 -20.16 10.22 8.67
CA TYR A 921 -21.15 9.95 9.71
C TYR A 921 -22.22 11.03 9.71
N LEU A 922 -23.49 10.62 9.79
CA LEU A 922 -24.61 11.54 9.95
C LEU A 922 -25.81 10.78 10.54
N ASP A 923 -26.65 11.47 11.30
CA ASP A 923 -27.97 10.99 11.72
C ASP A 923 -28.98 11.38 10.63
N MET A 924 -29.21 10.49 9.65
CA MET A 924 -29.93 10.84 8.42
C MET A 924 -31.45 10.86 8.60
N ASP A 925 -31.97 10.16 9.60
CA ASP A 925 -33.39 10.07 9.88
C ASP A 925 -33.84 10.67 11.24
N ASP A 926 -32.92 11.36 11.92
CA ASP A 926 -33.09 12.16 13.15
C ASP A 926 -33.53 11.32 14.36
N ASP A 927 -33.05 10.08 14.46
CA ASP A 927 -33.42 9.15 15.54
C ASP A 927 -32.33 8.99 16.63
N GLY A 928 -31.13 9.52 16.37
CA GLY A 928 -30.05 9.67 17.36
C GLY A 928 -28.95 8.63 17.26
N ASP A 929 -29.03 7.67 16.36
CA ASP A 929 -27.89 6.86 15.97
C ASP A 929 -27.19 7.43 14.72
N LEU A 930 -25.92 7.05 14.53
CA LEU A 930 -25.10 7.57 13.43
C LEU A 930 -25.10 6.57 12.28
N ASP A 931 -25.63 6.99 11.14
CA ASP A 931 -25.53 6.29 9.86
C ASP A 931 -24.19 6.54 9.17
N ILE A 932 -23.87 5.68 8.22
CA ILE A 932 -22.67 5.82 7.39
C ILE A 932 -23.06 5.89 5.92
N ILE A 933 -22.67 6.97 5.25
CA ILE A 933 -22.76 7.08 3.78
C ILE A 933 -21.35 7.01 3.22
N GLN A 934 -21.09 6.03 2.37
CA GLN A 934 -19.79 5.80 1.76
C GLN A 934 -19.86 5.81 0.24
N VAL A 935 -18.76 6.23 -0.39
CA VAL A 935 -18.64 6.28 -1.85
C VAL A 935 -17.58 5.30 -2.32
N ALA A 936 -18.02 4.23 -2.98
CA ALA A 936 -17.10 3.27 -3.60
C ALA A 936 -16.45 3.90 -4.86
N LEU A 937 -15.13 3.71 -5.01
CA LEU A 937 -14.36 4.23 -6.15
C LEU A 937 -14.86 3.69 -7.50
N ASP A 938 -15.33 2.45 -7.51
CA ASP A 938 -15.82 1.70 -8.67
C ASP A 938 -17.22 1.11 -8.43
N GLY A 939 -18.06 1.78 -7.65
CA GLY A 939 -19.41 1.30 -7.33
C GLY A 939 -20.43 2.38 -7.03
N PRO A 940 -21.65 2.00 -6.61
CA PRO A 940 -22.67 2.96 -6.17
C PRO A 940 -22.27 3.60 -4.84
N VAL A 941 -23.08 4.58 -4.43
CA VAL A 941 -23.12 5.00 -3.02
C VAL A 941 -23.75 3.89 -2.20
N TRP A 942 -23.17 3.58 -1.05
CA TRP A 942 -23.76 2.70 -0.06
C TRP A 942 -24.16 3.52 1.17
N VAL A 943 -25.33 3.19 1.70
CA VAL A 943 -25.83 3.74 2.95
C VAL A 943 -25.94 2.60 3.94
N PHE A 944 -25.31 2.74 5.09
CA PHE A 944 -25.50 1.84 6.23
C PHE A 944 -26.40 2.55 7.22
N GLU A 945 -27.67 2.13 7.22
CA GLU A 945 -28.66 2.57 8.18
C GLU A 945 -28.34 1.92 9.52
N ASN A 946 -28.11 2.74 10.55
CA ASN A 946 -27.92 2.28 11.91
C ASN A 946 -29.30 1.93 12.52
N ARG A 947 -29.32 0.94 13.42
CA ARG A 947 -30.54 0.34 13.95
C ARG A 947 -30.48 0.17 15.46
N THR A 948 -29.76 1.07 16.11
CA THR A 948 -29.57 1.08 17.56
C THR A 948 -30.92 1.32 18.24
N VAL A 949 -31.23 0.55 19.29
CA VAL A 949 -32.50 0.62 20.01
C VAL A 949 -32.29 1.22 21.41
N PRO A 950 -32.93 2.35 21.74
CA PRO A 950 -32.87 2.93 23.07
C PRO A 950 -33.27 1.94 24.17
N GLY A 951 -32.48 1.89 25.24
CA GLY A 951 -32.69 0.98 26.37
C GLY A 951 -32.26 -0.47 26.17
N ASN A 952 -31.94 -0.90 24.94
CA ASN A 952 -31.33 -2.21 24.67
C ASN A 952 -29.85 -2.09 24.27
N THR A 953 -29.48 -1.07 23.50
CA THR A 953 -28.11 -0.85 23.00
C THR A 953 -27.51 0.48 23.47
N GLY A 954 -28.31 1.49 23.80
CA GLY A 954 -27.83 2.74 24.41
C GLY A 954 -28.73 3.93 24.11
N ASN A 955 -28.71 4.97 24.94
CA ASN A 955 -29.41 6.23 24.69
C ASN A 955 -28.45 7.24 24.06
N ALA A 956 -28.94 8.16 23.21
CA ALA A 956 -28.11 9.19 22.60
C ALA A 956 -28.48 10.62 23.06
N ILE A 957 -27.53 11.54 22.96
CA ILE A 957 -27.74 12.99 23.08
C ILE A 957 -26.81 13.73 22.11
N LEU A 958 -27.35 14.74 21.43
CA LEU A 958 -26.61 15.51 20.42
C LEU A 958 -26.56 16.99 20.80
N PHE A 959 -25.45 17.66 20.48
CA PHE A 959 -25.26 19.10 20.69
C PHE A 959 -24.81 19.80 19.41
N GLU A 960 -25.47 20.92 19.10
CA GLU A 960 -25.09 21.89 18.07
C GLU A 960 -24.74 23.22 18.73
N LEU A 961 -23.68 23.88 18.27
CA LEU A 961 -23.31 25.21 18.74
C LEU A 961 -23.78 26.28 17.74
N ASP A 962 -24.30 27.38 18.29
CA ASP A 962 -24.59 28.63 17.57
C ASP A 962 -23.86 29.76 18.29
N ASP A 963 -22.61 30.01 17.90
CA ASP A 963 -21.78 31.01 18.57
C ASP A 963 -21.82 32.35 17.84
N LYS A 964 -22.36 33.38 18.49
CA LYS A 964 -22.43 34.75 17.93
C LYS A 964 -21.16 35.56 18.15
N ARG A 965 -20.19 35.04 18.89
CA ARG A 965 -18.94 35.74 19.25
C ARG A 965 -17.73 35.21 18.49
N GLY A 966 -17.59 33.89 18.38
CA GLY A 966 -16.58 33.24 17.56
C GLY A 966 -17.17 32.72 16.25
N ASN A 967 -16.51 31.72 15.66
CA ASN A 967 -17.02 31.08 14.45
C ASN A 967 -18.37 30.38 14.70
N ARG A 968 -19.28 30.58 13.76
CA ARG A 968 -20.71 30.41 14.01
C ARG A 968 -21.15 28.99 14.38
N ARG A 969 -20.45 27.98 13.85
CA ARG A 969 -20.69 26.55 14.09
C ARG A 969 -19.87 25.97 15.24
N GLY A 970 -19.04 26.77 15.90
CA GLY A 970 -18.22 26.36 17.02
C GLY A 970 -17.16 25.32 16.65
N ILE A 971 -16.67 25.31 15.41
CA ILE A 971 -15.55 24.45 14.99
C ILE A 971 -14.32 24.81 15.83
N GLY A 972 -13.65 23.79 16.36
CA GLY A 972 -12.58 23.89 17.36
C GLY A 972 -13.07 23.94 18.80
N SER A 973 -14.37 24.00 19.06
CA SER A 973 -14.92 23.94 20.42
C SER A 973 -14.96 22.52 20.97
N LYS A 974 -14.78 22.39 22.28
CA LYS A 974 -14.86 21.13 23.03
C LYS A 974 -16.10 21.12 23.92
N ILE A 975 -16.87 20.04 23.89
CA ILE A 975 -18.06 19.82 24.72
C ILE A 975 -17.78 18.67 25.67
N ILE A 976 -17.91 18.92 26.97
CA ILE A 976 -17.77 17.91 28.02
C ILE A 976 -19.13 17.73 28.70
N ILE A 977 -19.61 16.50 28.77
CA ILE A 977 -20.85 16.17 29.48
C ILE A 977 -20.55 15.45 30.78
N HIS A 978 -21.38 15.68 31.80
CA HIS A 978 -21.35 14.95 33.07
C HIS A 978 -22.69 14.28 33.34
N TYR A 979 -22.68 12.98 33.56
CA TYR A 979 -23.89 12.16 33.64
C TYR A 979 -23.72 10.98 34.62
N GLY A 980 -24.77 10.16 34.74
CA GLY A 980 -24.81 9.03 35.68
C GLY A 980 -25.04 9.46 37.13
N PRO A 981 -24.96 8.53 38.10
CA PRO A 981 -25.22 8.81 39.51
C PRO A 981 -24.28 9.89 40.06
N GLY A 982 -24.85 11.04 40.44
CA GLY A 982 -24.08 12.17 40.99
C GLY A 982 -23.13 12.85 40.00
N GLY A 983 -23.29 12.66 38.68
CA GLY A 983 -22.41 13.24 37.66
C GLY A 983 -21.01 12.61 37.61
N ALA A 984 -20.88 11.36 38.08
CA ALA A 984 -19.60 10.67 38.21
C ALA A 984 -18.97 10.27 36.87
N ARG A 985 -19.75 10.17 35.79
CA ARG A 985 -19.26 9.86 34.45
C ARG A 985 -19.08 11.15 33.64
N HIS A 986 -18.15 11.12 32.70
CA HIS A 986 -17.92 12.22 31.77
C HIS A 986 -17.47 11.72 30.40
N GLN A 987 -17.68 12.53 29.38
CA GLN A 987 -17.22 12.30 28.01
C GLN A 987 -16.85 13.65 27.38
N LEU A 988 -15.87 13.64 26.48
CA LEU A 988 -15.45 14.80 25.68
C LEU A 988 -15.73 14.55 24.18
N ARG A 989 -16.22 15.58 23.48
CA ARG A 989 -16.25 15.64 22.01
C ARG A 989 -15.75 16.99 21.53
N GLU A 990 -14.89 16.97 20.51
CA GLU A 990 -14.41 18.17 19.81
C GLU A 990 -15.16 18.33 18.49
N ILE A 991 -15.61 19.54 18.17
CA ILE A 991 -16.22 19.85 16.87
C ILE A 991 -15.10 20.10 15.86
N LYS A 992 -14.88 19.12 14.99
CA LYS A 992 -13.80 19.12 13.99
C LYS A 992 -14.36 19.37 12.59
N ALA A 993 -13.52 19.91 11.72
CA ALA A 993 -13.81 20.04 10.29
C ALA A 993 -12.54 19.71 9.49
N GLY A 994 -12.18 18.43 9.42
CA GLY A 994 -10.98 17.95 8.75
C GLY A 994 -10.62 16.51 9.13
N GLY A 995 -9.37 16.13 8.89
CA GLY A 995 -8.76 14.86 9.31
C GLY A 995 -9.06 13.65 8.42
N GLY A 996 -10.31 13.50 7.99
CA GLY A 996 -10.71 12.43 7.07
C GLY A 996 -10.19 12.59 5.66
N PHE A 997 -9.81 11.48 5.03
CA PHE A 997 -9.51 11.49 3.59
C PHE A 997 -10.78 11.84 2.80
N LEU A 998 -10.81 13.06 2.26
CA LEU A 998 -11.90 13.58 1.41
C LEU A 998 -13.30 13.53 2.05
N SER A 999 -13.37 13.61 3.37
CA SER A 999 -14.58 13.35 4.17
C SER A 999 -14.84 14.42 5.21
N PHE A 1000 -16.03 15.02 5.18
CA PHE A 1000 -16.44 16.09 6.10
C PHE A 1000 -17.82 15.85 6.70
N GLU A 1001 -17.88 15.63 8.01
CA GLU A 1001 -19.11 15.41 8.78
C GLU A 1001 -19.80 16.73 9.15
N PRO A 1002 -21.09 16.68 9.53
CA PRO A 1002 -21.77 17.84 10.12
C PRO A 1002 -21.07 18.29 11.41
N ALA A 1003 -20.95 19.60 11.62
CA ALA A 1003 -20.41 20.21 12.84
C ALA A 1003 -21.35 20.01 14.05
N ARG A 1004 -21.36 18.78 14.60
CA ARG A 1004 -22.23 18.35 15.70
C ARG A 1004 -21.46 17.43 16.64
N ALA A 1005 -21.74 17.53 17.93
CA ALA A 1005 -21.22 16.58 18.91
C ALA A 1005 -22.28 15.52 19.22
N HIS A 1006 -21.93 14.26 19.03
CA HIS A 1006 -22.76 13.10 19.36
C HIS A 1006 -22.17 12.35 20.55
N PHE A 1007 -23.05 11.98 21.49
CA PHE A 1007 -22.70 11.20 22.67
C PHE A 1007 -23.69 10.04 22.85
N GLY A 1008 -23.18 8.82 22.94
CA GLY A 1008 -23.89 7.70 23.54
C GLY A 1008 -23.84 7.78 25.06
N LEU A 1009 -24.93 7.42 25.72
CA LEU A 1009 -25.11 7.51 27.16
C LEU A 1009 -25.31 6.12 27.79
N GLY A 1010 -25.24 5.05 27.00
CA GLY A 1010 -25.55 3.70 27.45
C GLY A 1010 -26.94 3.65 28.08
N GLU A 1011 -27.04 3.18 29.32
CA GLU A 1011 -28.32 3.09 30.05
C GLU A 1011 -28.82 4.42 30.62
N HIS A 1012 -28.01 5.48 30.60
CA HIS A 1012 -28.32 6.74 31.27
C HIS A 1012 -29.29 7.61 30.47
N GLN A 1013 -30.29 8.18 31.14
CA GLN A 1013 -31.36 8.96 30.50
C GLN A 1013 -31.18 10.48 30.59
N THR A 1014 -30.22 10.95 31.39
CA THR A 1014 -30.05 12.38 31.66
C THR A 1014 -28.57 12.74 31.84
N VAL A 1015 -28.17 13.84 31.21
CA VAL A 1015 -26.92 14.57 31.50
C VAL A 1015 -27.25 15.68 32.50
N GLN A 1016 -26.47 15.82 33.58
CA GLN A 1016 -26.73 16.81 34.63
C GLN A 1016 -25.97 18.12 34.44
N ARG A 1017 -24.87 18.09 33.69
CA ARG A 1017 -24.03 19.25 33.43
C ARG A 1017 -23.34 19.14 32.07
N VAL A 1018 -23.27 20.26 31.37
CA VAL A 1018 -22.57 20.42 30.09
C VAL A 1018 -21.58 21.56 30.23
N GLU A 1019 -20.31 21.32 29.93
CA GLU A 1019 -19.26 22.32 29.83
C GLU A 1019 -18.93 22.53 28.35
N VAL A 1020 -18.92 23.79 27.90
CA VAL A 1020 -18.51 24.17 26.54
C VAL A 1020 -17.24 24.99 26.66
N HIS A 1021 -16.14 24.49 26.10
CA HIS A 1021 -14.92 25.25 25.85
C HIS A 1021 -15.02 25.79 24.43
N TRP A 1022 -15.27 27.08 24.30
CA TRP A 1022 -15.49 27.74 23.03
C TRP A 1022 -14.17 27.88 22.26
N SER A 1023 -14.24 27.95 20.93
CA SER A 1023 -13.08 28.17 20.06
C SER A 1023 -12.33 29.47 20.35
N THR A 1024 -13.00 30.45 20.96
CA THR A 1024 -12.42 31.73 21.42
C THR A 1024 -11.73 31.64 22.78
N GLY A 1025 -11.65 30.44 23.38
CA GLY A 1025 -10.95 30.17 24.65
C GLY A 1025 -11.76 30.33 25.93
N GLU A 1026 -12.95 30.96 25.89
CA GLU A 1026 -13.80 31.03 27.09
C GLU A 1026 -14.49 29.69 27.39
N ARG A 1027 -14.95 29.55 28.64
CA ARG A 1027 -15.66 28.36 29.12
C ARG A 1027 -17.05 28.73 29.62
N SER A 1028 -18.03 27.88 29.36
CA SER A 1028 -19.39 28.01 29.88
C SER A 1028 -19.83 26.70 30.51
N GLU A 1029 -20.30 26.77 31.75
CA GLU A 1029 -20.84 25.62 32.49
C GLU A 1029 -22.36 25.78 32.59
N ILE A 1030 -23.10 24.77 32.13
CA ILE A 1030 -24.56 24.77 32.10
C ILE A 1030 -25.05 23.59 32.93
N VAL A 1031 -25.81 23.89 33.99
CA VAL A 1031 -26.30 22.88 34.93
C VAL A 1031 -27.79 22.70 34.74
N GLY A 1032 -28.22 21.45 34.51
CA GLY A 1032 -29.63 21.16 34.27
C GLY A 1032 -29.87 19.71 33.89
N ALA A 1033 -31.14 19.33 33.80
CA ALA A 1033 -31.52 17.98 33.39
C ALA A 1033 -31.69 17.91 31.86
N PHE A 1034 -30.60 17.62 31.15
CA PHE A 1034 -30.63 17.38 29.71
C PHE A 1034 -31.10 15.93 29.48
N ALA A 1035 -32.34 15.76 29.02
CA ALA A 1035 -32.88 14.45 28.67
C ALA A 1035 -32.20 13.87 27.43
N ALA A 1036 -31.92 12.57 27.47
CA ALA A 1036 -31.51 11.76 26.32
C ALA A 1036 -32.63 11.68 25.25
N GLY A 1037 -32.33 11.11 24.08
CA GLY A 1037 -33.24 11.07 22.94
C GLY A 1037 -33.56 12.47 22.43
N SER A 1038 -32.62 13.40 22.57
CA SER A 1038 -32.81 14.81 22.26
C SER A 1038 -31.55 15.43 21.66
N ARG A 1039 -31.78 16.40 20.79
CA ARG A 1039 -30.75 17.30 20.25
C ARG A 1039 -30.88 18.66 20.92
N TYR A 1040 -29.76 19.24 21.33
CA TYR A 1040 -29.71 20.54 21.96
C TYR A 1040 -28.93 21.53 21.09
N ARG A 1041 -29.41 22.76 21.01
CA ARG A 1041 -28.69 23.89 20.43
C ARG A 1041 -28.29 24.83 21.55
N ILE A 1042 -26.98 25.05 21.69
CA ILE A 1042 -26.43 26.00 22.66
C ILE A 1042 -26.01 27.25 21.91
N THR A 1043 -26.73 28.35 22.15
CA THR A 1043 -26.43 29.64 21.55
C THR A 1043 -25.69 30.53 22.54
N ARG A 1044 -24.52 31.04 22.14
CA ARG A 1044 -23.78 32.08 22.89
C ARG A 1044 -24.01 33.44 22.25
N ARG A 1045 -24.51 34.40 23.03
CA ARG A 1045 -24.92 35.74 22.57
C ARG A 1045 -23.86 36.82 22.76
#